data_AF-A0A8E6B478-F1
#
_entry.id   AF-A0A8E6B478-F1
#
_cell.length_a   1.000
_cell.length_b   1.000
_cell.length_c   1.000
_cell.angle_alpha   90.00
_cell.angle_beta   90.00
_cell.angle_gamma   90.00
#
_symmetry.space_group_name_H-M   'P 1'
#
loop_
_entity.id
_entity.type
_entity.pdbx_description
1 polymer ?
#
loop_
_entity_poly.entity_id
_entity_poly.type
_entity_poly.pdbx_seq_one_letter_code
_entity_poly.pdbx_strand_id
1 'polypeptide(L)'
;MAINERKSSRLRFGIYELDYLLNKDNRCVFAESVTAMNSQEDLPPEPKEVHSTAPDTKPALGCLEIEAVNSGCMSLCILGPDGTGKSLLALHLANHYLVDAKTIGNCQPLALYFSTDLSQSQAETSWKAFALDNPQLRWEELPSFAKGSDGEKPTLNNIGFRGVKPFLEHDGSHNSLLSSLCVGNLPSDPIELFFLDSQAKPCGDDWLYLSRFISTLPLPSGDSWPHLLLIDAVEGLEPAFGRRDIFGHESAGRTRLAQLIRAAREKCHIVYVVEEPRPGETLDTQYVTDVVIRLTVEKTGNYSHRTIEVEKARGAQHIRGQHDFAIRSGVGSATGEQVNADDPKVPRLKNTHRENIAYMHVMRSLHSMSRQVLELPSGETPDINPRRDKVYGFGIKYLDSLLPRVESSQGDERTNGLIGGTASALIGPLTTHKSRLARAFLAQVLPDGLDDYLESLESGKQPSLKPTIKELGVLISTQRVDRSVLFRTAWQHRFGKPFAAKDTAQAVRHTTKLIEDNLCPFIVRRLEVHRYSSQGIVHVIKESIQSAQQQLLNLSDPSGNLYKVEVKEKHGTTKTREICRNIRFVFDDWHVFQDTFPEAAQDPMLLPHIFHFLSRQGITALFLDTEPGIPLMPDAHSDVTLRALASRHLYTWLVPFYGERRIAITTTPPAASGVPSPIFELRPRRVEQSTQFEDEQLIVDPHFEMYTGLESSDIKRVALKVILYNGAKKKSDEEPIEGEYITTIRQLMSDLFGNEDHSTLETVDSAGYDRMRDYVYLQDGTRLDHTLVMQVDEFWSESIPSLADLTDYMNDETDINEKELSDIEDPSRLRRGQRSRLEVFNVVTKKFKNDYNLYFNKEKKPLRIDKVPFLWDFGFLLANREQWLSIAKSQPNSSEIWSALSVFELNSGEYHKKLGSEKDRYISWYQFFGICELARSRGYIPFDIDLQTSEVLSCLVLEVWCSILLDLRIKLPDQILNGIRHDEATMSTGLVELIDLKDEKGVKCGELALALALQLIFSNLPKMEIEGGSFVCRPANPNAFTARHYYSTAARKNYNSGRLVPLKLPGWFSVRGDWFLGLAKGSRSPRLGLRAMDLLCSTRGNFERLRAGIGLPVREILSDDSVGSVRTALVAPWKSDLTPNMDIGHITLEALYAIAPDSNPSEPNKPQFNFLWRSLLQHYDQTSRRFHRWLGRMYLMHDAWRIHFKALEDSCWKDLGSLQDGISNAIKDIEEQERNKKTEDKFSTQIELLRSMLKQGID
;
A
#
# COMPACT_ATOMS: atom_id res chain seq x y z
N MET A 1 24.07 -13.46 50.92
CA MET A 1 22.91 -13.37 51.83
C MET A 1 21.74 -14.03 51.13
N ALA A 2 21.42 -15.28 51.48
CA ALA A 2 20.23 -15.96 50.98
C ALA A 2 19.04 -15.44 51.80
N ILE A 3 18.26 -14.53 51.24
CA ILE A 3 16.97 -14.17 51.80
C ILE A 3 16.10 -15.42 51.62
N ASN A 4 15.79 -16.12 52.71
CA ASN A 4 14.77 -17.16 52.74
C ASN A 4 13.45 -16.48 52.35
N GLU A 5 13.07 -16.52 51.07
CA GLU A 5 11.72 -16.21 50.61
C GLU A 5 10.76 -17.13 51.37
N ARG A 6 10.14 -16.61 52.43
CA ARG A 6 9.05 -17.30 53.11
C ARG A 6 7.93 -17.46 52.09
N LYS A 7 7.67 -18.70 51.66
CA LYS A 7 6.59 -19.02 50.73
C LYS A 7 5.26 -18.58 51.34
N SER A 8 4.67 -17.49 50.86
CA SER A 8 3.38 -16.98 51.36
C SER A 8 2.26 -17.96 51.00
N SER A 9 1.38 -18.29 51.95
CA SER A 9 0.15 -19.05 51.70
C SER A 9 -0.86 -18.18 50.93
N ARG A 10 -1.08 -18.47 49.65
CA ARG A 10 -2.00 -17.72 48.78
C ARG A 10 -3.30 -18.51 48.58
N LEU A 11 -4.45 -17.86 48.74
CA LEU A 11 -5.74 -18.42 48.32
C LEU A 11 -5.88 -18.24 46.81
N ARG A 12 -6.05 -19.34 46.08
CA ARG A 12 -6.30 -19.39 44.64
C ARG A 12 -7.56 -20.20 44.37
N PHE A 13 -8.29 -19.84 43.33
CA PHE A 13 -9.50 -20.51 42.86
C PHE A 13 -9.20 -21.60 41.84
N GLY A 14 -7.98 -21.61 41.27
CA GLY A 14 -7.66 -22.51 40.16
C GLY A 14 -8.46 -22.17 38.92
N ILE A 15 -8.84 -20.91 38.78
CA ILE A 15 -9.49 -20.31 37.62
C ILE A 15 -8.59 -19.14 37.26
N TYR A 16 -7.71 -19.36 36.28
CA TYR A 16 -6.62 -18.43 35.94
C TYR A 16 -7.08 -16.97 35.86
N GLU A 17 -8.21 -16.74 35.20
CA GLU A 17 -8.74 -15.39 35.03
C GLU A 17 -9.23 -14.76 36.33
N LEU A 18 -9.87 -15.53 37.21
CA LEU A 18 -10.26 -15.04 38.53
C LEU A 18 -9.06 -14.82 39.46
N ASP A 19 -8.11 -15.74 39.42
CA ASP A 19 -6.85 -15.60 40.14
C ASP A 19 -6.12 -14.34 39.67
N TYR A 20 -6.16 -14.03 38.38
CA TYR A 20 -5.63 -12.79 37.83
C TYR A 20 -6.38 -11.53 38.31
N LEU A 21 -7.70 -11.58 38.47
CA LEU A 21 -8.47 -10.45 39.03
C LEU A 21 -8.04 -10.12 40.46
N LEU A 22 -7.67 -11.13 41.24
CA LEU A 22 -7.24 -11.00 42.62
C LEU A 22 -5.74 -10.72 42.78
N ASN A 23 -4.96 -10.98 41.72
CA ASN A 23 -3.51 -11.02 41.77
C ASN A 23 -2.85 -10.01 40.83
N LYS A 24 -3.11 -8.71 41.05
CA LYS A 24 -2.47 -7.62 40.29
C LYS A 24 -1.08 -7.32 40.86
N ASP A 25 -0.06 -8.13 40.58
CA ASP A 25 1.31 -7.76 40.96
C ASP A 25 1.98 -6.78 39.99
N ASN A 26 2.32 -5.62 40.58
CA ASN A 26 3.63 -4.95 40.58
C ASN A 26 4.60 -5.28 39.43
N ARG A 27 4.25 -4.87 38.21
CA ARG A 27 5.24 -4.38 37.23
C ARG A 27 5.39 -2.86 37.25
N CYS A 28 4.93 -2.17 38.30
CA CYS A 28 5.36 -0.78 38.52
C CYS A 28 6.79 -0.81 39.06
N VAL A 29 7.72 -0.55 38.16
CA VAL A 29 9.12 -0.21 38.45
C VAL A 29 9.12 0.94 39.46
N PHE A 30 9.38 0.64 40.74
CA PHE A 30 9.84 1.66 41.68
C PHE A 30 11.31 1.94 41.34
N ALA A 31 11.54 2.95 40.50
CA ALA A 31 12.83 3.60 40.44
C ALA A 31 13.04 4.35 41.76
N GLU A 32 14.08 4.00 42.49
CA GLU A 32 14.54 4.74 43.67
C GLU A 32 14.81 6.20 43.28
N SER A 33 14.05 7.13 43.86
CA SER A 33 14.33 8.56 43.72
C SER A 33 14.04 9.33 45.01
N VAL A 34 14.89 9.16 46.03
CA VAL A 34 15.08 10.20 47.07
C VAL A 34 16.52 10.13 47.62
N THR A 35 17.35 11.10 47.19
CA THR A 35 18.62 11.68 47.69
C THR A 35 19.66 11.73 46.56
N ALA A 36 20.24 12.86 46.13
CA ALA A 36 20.46 14.14 46.78
C ALA A 36 20.42 15.31 45.77
N MET A 37 20.02 16.49 46.26
CA MET A 37 20.33 17.77 45.65
C MET A 37 21.85 17.99 45.65
N ASN A 38 22.44 18.30 44.49
CA ASN A 38 23.47 19.32 44.35
C ASN A 38 23.65 19.74 42.89
N SER A 39 23.86 21.04 42.74
CA SER A 39 24.03 21.87 41.55
C SER A 39 25.25 21.55 40.67
N GLN A 40 25.13 21.62 39.35
CA GLN A 40 25.77 22.64 38.48
C GLN A 40 25.58 22.33 36.98
N GLU A 41 25.52 23.40 36.19
CA GLU A 41 25.41 23.49 34.72
C GLU A 41 26.65 22.93 33.99
N ASP A 42 26.47 22.24 32.85
CA ASP A 42 27.01 22.63 31.52
C ASP A 42 26.78 21.56 30.43
N LEU A 43 26.83 22.05 29.18
CA LEU A 43 26.50 21.53 27.82
C LEU A 43 26.95 20.09 27.38
N PRO A 44 26.43 19.57 26.24
CA PRO A 44 26.48 18.13 25.90
C PRO A 44 27.68 17.74 25.00
N PRO A 45 28.06 16.45 25.00
CA PRO A 45 28.62 15.83 23.81
C PRO A 45 27.91 14.53 23.36
N GLU A 46 28.10 14.25 22.07
CA GLU A 46 27.62 13.13 21.24
C GLU A 46 27.89 11.71 21.79
N PRO A 47 27.15 10.68 21.30
CA PRO A 47 27.18 9.36 21.90
C PRO A 47 28.37 8.53 21.40
N LYS A 48 29.16 7.98 22.33
CA LYS A 48 30.06 6.86 22.07
C LYS A 48 29.46 5.58 22.65
N GLU A 49 29.43 4.56 21.80
CA GLU A 49 29.09 3.18 22.11
C GLU A 49 29.98 2.64 23.24
N VAL A 50 29.35 2.13 24.30
CA VAL A 50 30.01 1.35 25.35
C VAL A 50 29.23 0.06 25.55
N HIS A 51 29.91 -1.06 25.26
CA HIS A 51 29.48 -2.41 25.61
C HIS A 51 29.44 -2.56 27.15
N SER A 52 28.26 -2.79 27.72
CA SER A 52 28.12 -3.25 29.11
C SER A 52 27.63 -4.70 29.14
N THR A 53 28.49 -5.61 29.58
CA THR A 53 28.11 -6.96 30.01
C THR A 53 27.51 -6.87 31.41
N ALA A 54 26.17 -6.88 31.51
CA ALA A 54 25.46 -7.02 32.77
C ALA A 54 25.39 -8.51 33.19
N PRO A 55 25.46 -8.83 34.50
CA PRO A 55 25.36 -10.21 34.96
C PRO A 55 23.91 -10.69 34.92
N ASP A 56 23.70 -11.85 34.27
CA ASP A 56 22.46 -12.63 34.27
C ASP A 56 22.02 -12.97 35.70
N THR A 57 21.17 -12.12 36.28
CA THR A 57 20.38 -12.46 37.46
C THR A 57 18.93 -12.58 37.01
N LYS A 58 18.43 -13.82 37.00
CA LYS A 58 17.02 -14.11 36.69
C LYS A 58 16.13 -13.33 37.66
N PRO A 59 15.22 -12.46 37.18
CA PRO A 59 14.23 -11.86 38.06
C PRO A 59 13.23 -12.95 38.46
N ALA A 60 13.17 -13.25 39.75
CA ALA A 60 12.11 -14.04 40.36
C ALA A 60 10.76 -13.36 40.06
N LEU A 61 9.74 -14.15 39.71
CA LEU A 61 8.38 -13.66 39.49
C LEU A 61 7.84 -13.13 40.82
N GLY A 62 7.87 -11.81 40.99
CA GLY A 62 7.15 -11.09 42.03
C GLY A 62 5.67 -11.40 41.93
N CYS A 63 5.13 -11.85 43.04
CA CYS A 63 3.85 -12.52 43.15
C CYS A 63 3.32 -12.15 44.55
N LEU A 64 2.01 -11.98 44.75
CA LEU A 64 1.42 -11.17 45.82
C LEU A 64 2.11 -11.43 47.15
N GLU A 65 3.01 -10.52 47.54
CA GLU A 65 3.31 -10.28 48.92
C GLU A 65 2.19 -9.35 49.39
N ILE A 66 1.12 -9.95 49.89
CA ILE A 66 0.63 -9.37 51.14
C ILE A 66 1.87 -9.50 52.02
N GLU A 67 2.55 -8.39 52.33
CA GLU A 67 3.39 -8.34 53.52
C GLU A 67 2.44 -8.65 54.68
N ALA A 68 2.12 -9.94 54.83
CA ALA A 68 1.47 -10.50 55.97
C ALA A 68 2.53 -10.31 57.03
N VAL A 69 2.47 -9.16 57.68
CA VAL A 69 3.06 -8.88 58.97
C VAL A 69 2.72 -10.09 59.83
N ASN A 70 3.63 -11.06 59.83
CA ASN A 70 3.61 -12.36 60.51
C ASN A 70 2.24 -13.05 60.63
N SER A 71 2.07 -14.18 59.91
CA SER A 71 1.09 -15.24 60.27
C SER A 71 -0.40 -14.87 60.18
N GLY A 72 -0.82 -14.17 59.13
CA GLY A 72 -2.21 -13.71 58.98
C GLY A 72 -3.19 -14.77 58.46
N CYS A 73 -4.17 -15.17 59.29
CA CYS A 73 -5.43 -15.74 58.83
C CYS A 73 -6.09 -14.77 57.81
N MET A 74 -6.69 -15.31 56.75
CA MET A 74 -7.42 -14.53 55.74
C MET A 74 -8.90 -14.87 55.82
N SER A 75 -9.74 -13.84 55.78
CA SER A 75 -11.20 -13.99 55.70
C SER A 75 -11.72 -13.53 54.34
N LEU A 76 -12.41 -14.42 53.62
CA LEU A 76 -12.96 -14.17 52.28
C LEU A 76 -14.48 -14.36 52.30
N CYS A 77 -15.23 -13.47 51.64
CA CYS A 77 -16.67 -13.56 51.47
C CYS A 77 -17.01 -13.72 49.98
N ILE A 78 -17.73 -14.78 49.61
CA ILE A 78 -18.36 -14.96 48.30
C ILE A 78 -19.85 -14.71 48.51
N LEU A 79 -20.38 -13.63 47.93
CA LEU A 79 -21.77 -13.24 48.13
C LEU A 79 -22.53 -13.12 46.82
N GLY A 80 -23.85 -13.26 46.87
CA GLY A 80 -24.71 -13.07 45.71
C GLY A 80 -26.07 -13.76 45.84
N PRO A 81 -27.03 -13.46 44.96
CA PRO A 81 -28.32 -14.14 44.91
C PRO A 81 -28.19 -15.67 44.74
N ASP A 82 -29.27 -16.40 44.98
CA ASP A 82 -29.38 -17.82 44.65
C ASP A 82 -29.12 -18.09 43.14
N GLY A 83 -28.56 -19.26 42.83
CA GLY A 83 -28.30 -19.72 41.46
C GLY A 83 -27.15 -19.01 40.72
N THR A 84 -26.38 -18.16 41.40
CA THR A 84 -25.22 -17.46 40.84
C THR A 84 -23.97 -18.35 40.71
N GLY A 85 -23.90 -19.46 41.45
CA GLY A 85 -22.74 -20.38 41.44
C GLY A 85 -21.74 -20.19 42.58
N LYS A 86 -22.16 -19.55 43.69
CA LYS A 86 -21.29 -19.27 44.85
C LYS A 86 -20.64 -20.52 45.43
N SER A 87 -21.43 -21.55 45.73
CA SER A 87 -20.94 -22.79 46.35
C SER A 87 -20.00 -23.56 45.42
N LEU A 88 -20.25 -23.53 44.11
CA LEU A 88 -19.33 -24.06 43.10
C LEU A 88 -17.98 -23.34 43.13
N LEU A 89 -18.00 -22.01 43.21
CA LEU A 89 -16.77 -21.21 43.31
C LEU A 89 -15.99 -21.53 44.59
N ALA A 90 -16.69 -21.75 45.71
CA ALA A 90 -16.09 -22.19 46.96
C ALA A 90 -15.45 -23.59 46.84
N LEU A 91 -16.08 -24.54 46.14
CA LEU A 91 -15.50 -25.87 45.87
C LEU A 91 -14.23 -25.77 45.00
N HIS A 92 -14.21 -24.89 44.00
CA HIS A 92 -13.00 -24.61 43.20
C HIS A 92 -11.85 -24.09 44.06
N LEU A 93 -12.12 -23.14 44.97
CA LEU A 93 -11.14 -22.64 45.93
C LEU A 93 -10.61 -23.76 46.84
N ALA A 94 -11.50 -24.59 47.39
CA ALA A 94 -11.11 -25.69 48.26
C ALA A 94 -10.19 -26.70 47.56
N ASN A 95 -10.54 -27.07 46.33
CA ASN A 95 -9.71 -27.93 45.48
C ASN A 95 -8.31 -27.34 45.28
N HIS A 96 -8.23 -26.09 44.81
CA HIS A 96 -6.94 -25.51 44.47
C HIS A 96 -6.08 -25.24 45.71
N TYR A 97 -6.70 -24.90 46.85
CA TYR A 97 -6.01 -24.77 48.13
C TYR A 97 -5.29 -26.06 48.53
N LEU A 98 -5.97 -27.20 48.38
CA LEU A 98 -5.41 -28.52 48.67
C LEU A 98 -4.27 -28.91 47.71
N VAL A 99 -4.40 -28.56 46.42
CA VAL A 99 -3.33 -28.74 45.42
C VAL A 99 -2.09 -27.93 45.82
N ASP A 100 -2.27 -26.63 46.07
CA ASP A 100 -1.19 -25.71 46.41
C ASP A 100 -0.44 -26.14 47.67
N ALA A 101 -1.18 -26.54 48.70
CA ALA A 101 -0.60 -26.96 49.95
C ALA A 101 0.29 -28.21 49.81
N LYS A 102 -0.13 -29.20 49.00
CA LYS A 102 0.70 -30.41 48.75
C LYS A 102 1.93 -30.10 47.91
N THR A 103 1.81 -29.25 46.89
CA THR A 103 2.94 -28.91 46.02
C THR A 103 4.05 -28.20 46.82
N ILE A 104 3.71 -27.52 47.92
CA ILE A 104 4.65 -26.64 48.62
C ILE A 104 5.31 -27.27 49.87
N GLY A 105 4.71 -28.29 50.52
CA GLY A 105 5.26 -28.84 51.76
C GLY A 105 4.81 -30.25 52.16
N ASN A 106 5.46 -30.80 53.19
CA ASN A 106 5.22 -32.15 53.74
C ASN A 106 4.01 -32.26 54.67
N CYS A 107 3.40 -31.14 55.08
CA CYS A 107 2.27 -31.12 56.00
C CYS A 107 0.98 -30.79 55.25
N GLN A 108 -0.01 -31.68 55.34
CA GLN A 108 -1.32 -31.49 54.71
C GLN A 108 -2.21 -30.63 55.61
N PRO A 109 -2.66 -29.44 55.18
CA PRO A 109 -3.64 -28.68 55.94
C PRO A 109 -5.01 -29.37 55.89
N LEU A 110 -5.76 -29.28 56.98
CA LEU A 110 -7.15 -29.69 57.00
C LEU A 110 -7.99 -28.70 56.17
N ALA A 111 -8.72 -29.18 55.16
CA ALA A 111 -9.75 -28.41 54.47
C ALA A 111 -11.13 -28.95 54.85
N LEU A 112 -11.95 -28.10 55.47
CA LEU A 112 -13.30 -28.41 55.92
C LEU A 112 -14.30 -27.57 55.12
N TYR A 113 -15.32 -28.22 54.56
CA TYR A 113 -16.44 -27.59 53.91
C TYR A 113 -17.70 -27.84 54.72
N PHE A 114 -18.16 -26.84 55.45
CA PHE A 114 -19.39 -26.86 56.23
C PHE A 114 -20.50 -26.21 55.42
N SER A 115 -21.56 -26.94 55.08
CA SER A 115 -22.69 -26.38 54.32
C SER A 115 -24.01 -26.58 55.06
N THR A 116 -24.84 -25.53 55.08
CA THR A 116 -26.23 -25.58 55.54
C THR A 116 -27.22 -25.69 54.38
N ASP A 117 -26.77 -25.50 53.13
CA ASP A 117 -27.62 -25.45 51.94
C ASP A 117 -27.32 -26.56 50.91
N LEU A 118 -26.09 -27.08 50.87
CA LEU A 118 -25.72 -28.21 50.02
C LEU A 118 -25.65 -29.51 50.82
N SER A 119 -26.32 -30.55 50.31
CA SER A 119 -26.09 -31.92 50.77
C SER A 119 -24.76 -32.45 50.24
N GLN A 120 -24.17 -33.41 50.96
CA GLN A 120 -22.94 -34.09 50.54
C GLN A 120 -23.05 -34.63 49.12
N SER A 121 -24.20 -35.23 48.77
CA SER A 121 -24.43 -35.84 47.46
C SER A 121 -24.43 -34.83 46.30
N GLN A 122 -24.98 -33.63 46.51
CA GLN A 122 -25.00 -32.55 45.52
C GLN A 122 -23.61 -31.93 45.36
N ALA A 123 -22.91 -31.71 46.47
CA ALA A 123 -21.54 -31.22 46.47
C ALA A 123 -20.59 -32.21 45.79
N GLU A 124 -20.69 -33.51 46.07
CA GLU A 124 -19.90 -34.55 45.40
C GLU A 124 -20.19 -34.65 43.89
N THR A 125 -21.45 -34.48 43.51
CA THR A 125 -21.86 -34.44 42.09
C THR A 125 -21.18 -33.29 41.36
N SER A 126 -21.21 -32.09 41.96
CA SER A 126 -20.53 -30.90 41.46
C SER A 126 -19.01 -31.07 41.45
N TRP A 127 -18.43 -31.59 42.54
CA TRP A 127 -17.01 -31.88 42.66
C TRP A 127 -16.50 -32.72 41.49
N LYS A 128 -17.18 -33.83 41.20
CA LYS A 128 -16.85 -34.69 40.07
C LYS A 128 -17.18 -34.05 38.71
N ALA A 129 -18.20 -33.19 38.62
CA ALA A 129 -18.66 -32.63 37.33
C ALA A 129 -17.62 -31.66 36.75
N PHE A 130 -16.94 -30.94 37.64
CA PHE A 130 -15.87 -30.02 37.32
C PHE A 130 -14.46 -30.66 37.44
N ALA A 131 -14.40 -31.99 37.55
CA ALA A 131 -13.18 -32.76 37.74
C ALA A 131 -12.28 -32.24 38.88
N LEU A 132 -12.88 -31.79 39.99
CA LEU A 132 -12.17 -31.31 41.18
C LEU A 132 -11.51 -32.45 41.97
N ASP A 133 -11.85 -33.69 41.66
CA ASP A 133 -11.10 -34.85 42.09
C ASP A 133 -9.81 -35.05 41.27
N ASN A 134 -9.70 -34.48 40.06
CA ASN A 134 -8.57 -34.68 39.16
C ASN A 134 -8.03 -33.34 38.61
N PRO A 135 -7.37 -32.52 39.45
CA PRO A 135 -6.92 -31.19 39.07
C PRO A 135 -5.89 -31.21 37.91
N GLN A 136 -5.06 -32.25 37.80
CA GLN A 136 -4.09 -32.39 36.70
C GLN A 136 -4.78 -32.45 35.33
N LEU A 137 -5.85 -33.25 35.21
CA LEU A 137 -6.57 -33.44 33.94
C LEU A 137 -7.28 -32.15 33.51
N ARG A 138 -7.78 -31.38 34.47
CA ARG A 138 -8.35 -30.05 34.23
C ARG A 138 -7.33 -29.06 33.66
N TRP A 139 -6.07 -29.15 34.10
CA TRP A 139 -4.97 -28.28 33.67
C TRP A 139 -4.45 -28.63 32.28
N GLU A 140 -4.51 -29.90 31.89
CA GLU A 140 -4.02 -30.38 30.58
C GLU A 140 -5.03 -30.15 29.45
N GLU A 141 -6.34 -30.28 29.74
CA GLU A 141 -7.39 -30.32 28.72
C GLU A 141 -8.14 -28.99 28.54
N LEU A 142 -7.97 -28.00 29.42
CA LEU A 142 -8.60 -26.69 29.30
C LEU A 142 -7.57 -25.61 28.93
N PRO A 143 -7.58 -25.10 27.68
CA PRO A 143 -6.57 -24.14 27.17
C PRO A 143 -6.46 -22.84 27.95
N SER A 144 -7.55 -22.41 28.62
CA SER A 144 -7.59 -21.20 29.47
C SER A 144 -7.00 -21.43 30.87
N PHE A 145 -6.87 -22.69 31.31
CA PHE A 145 -6.29 -23.06 32.61
C PHE A 145 -4.81 -23.43 32.50
N ALA A 146 -4.40 -23.97 31.35
CA ALA A 146 -3.02 -24.40 31.08
C ALA A 146 -1.98 -23.26 31.02
N LYS A 147 -2.40 -22.01 30.76
CA LYS A 147 -1.50 -20.88 30.48
C LYS A 147 -0.85 -20.24 31.72
N GLY A 148 -1.21 -20.68 32.93
CA GLY A 148 -0.75 -20.07 34.18
C GLY A 148 0.57 -20.62 34.72
N SER A 149 1.69 -19.95 34.42
CA SER A 149 3.03 -20.09 35.02
C SER A 149 3.78 -21.41 34.78
N ASP A 150 5.10 -21.30 34.53
CA ASP A 150 6.11 -22.37 34.47
C ASP A 150 6.22 -23.23 35.76
N GLY A 151 5.20 -23.23 36.62
CA GLY A 151 5.13 -24.10 37.78
C GLY A 151 5.10 -25.57 37.35
N GLU A 152 5.75 -26.43 38.12
CA GLU A 152 5.63 -27.88 37.93
C GLU A 152 4.16 -28.25 37.85
N LYS A 153 3.76 -28.89 36.75
CA LYS A 153 2.40 -29.41 36.59
C LYS A 153 2.07 -30.23 37.84
N PRO A 154 0.94 -29.97 38.52
CA PRO A 154 0.61 -30.70 39.73
C PRO A 154 0.53 -32.19 39.36
N THR A 155 1.41 -33.01 39.94
CA THR A 155 1.45 -34.48 39.77
C THR A 155 0.36 -35.19 40.59
N LEU A 156 -0.49 -34.40 41.25
CA LEU A 156 -1.57 -34.84 42.10
C LEU A 156 -2.70 -35.44 41.29
N ASN A 157 -2.76 -36.76 41.35
CA ASN A 157 -3.95 -37.52 40.99
C ASN A 157 -4.81 -37.70 42.25
N ASN A 158 -6.11 -37.48 42.11
CA ASN A 158 -7.15 -37.86 43.07
C ASN A 158 -7.15 -37.07 44.40
N ILE A 159 -7.88 -35.95 44.43
CA ILE A 159 -8.30 -35.30 45.69
C ILE A 159 -9.63 -35.92 46.13
N GLY A 160 -9.59 -36.61 47.27
CA GLY A 160 -10.75 -37.26 47.86
C GLY A 160 -11.80 -36.25 48.32
N PHE A 161 -13.05 -36.67 48.31
CA PHE A 161 -14.19 -35.91 48.84
C PHE A 161 -14.90 -36.79 49.86
N ARG A 162 -14.83 -36.42 51.14
CA ARG A 162 -15.29 -37.29 52.24
C ARG A 162 -16.33 -36.60 53.10
N GLY A 163 -17.53 -37.16 53.12
CA GLY A 163 -18.56 -36.77 54.09
C GLY A 163 -18.18 -37.13 55.51
N VAL A 164 -18.36 -36.17 56.41
CA VAL A 164 -18.14 -36.31 57.85
C VAL A 164 -19.46 -36.02 58.55
N LYS A 165 -19.79 -36.83 59.58
CA LYS A 165 -21.01 -36.62 60.35
C LYS A 165 -20.75 -35.55 61.43
N PRO A 166 -21.63 -34.55 61.59
CA PRO A 166 -21.55 -33.60 62.69
C PRO A 166 -21.72 -34.32 64.04
N PHE A 167 -21.06 -33.80 65.07
CA PHE A 167 -21.07 -34.36 66.42
C PHE A 167 -22.45 -34.11 67.08
N LEU A 168 -23.22 -35.16 67.33
CA LEU A 168 -24.37 -35.10 68.22
C LEU A 168 -23.99 -35.88 69.49
N GLU A 169 -23.93 -35.15 70.61
CA GLU A 169 -23.58 -35.64 71.94
C GLU A 169 -24.33 -36.95 72.28
N HIS A 170 -23.59 -38.03 72.58
CA HIS A 170 -23.95 -38.93 73.68
C HIS A 170 -22.90 -39.98 74.08
N ASP A 171 -21.87 -40.24 73.27
CA ASP A 171 -20.76 -41.10 73.70
C ASP A 171 -19.66 -40.23 74.31
N GLY A 172 -19.45 -40.30 75.62
CA GLY A 172 -18.51 -39.48 76.42
C GLY A 172 -17.02 -39.52 76.03
N SER A 173 -16.69 -39.94 74.81
CA SER A 173 -15.39 -39.83 74.15
C SER A 173 -15.28 -38.48 73.42
N HIS A 174 -15.03 -37.42 74.19
CA HIS A 174 -14.89 -36.04 73.67
C HIS A 174 -13.72 -35.82 72.68
N ASN A 175 -12.94 -36.86 72.35
CA ASN A 175 -11.81 -36.76 71.42
C ASN A 175 -12.07 -37.36 70.03
N SER A 176 -13.20 -38.04 69.76
CA SER A 176 -13.35 -38.89 68.56
C SER A 176 -13.13 -38.21 67.20
N LEU A 177 -13.73 -37.04 66.94
CA LEU A 177 -13.66 -36.41 65.60
C LEU A 177 -12.27 -35.83 65.32
N LEU A 178 -11.72 -35.05 66.25
CA LEU A 178 -10.36 -34.53 66.14
C LEU A 178 -9.33 -35.64 66.28
N SER A 179 -9.59 -36.72 67.01
CA SER A 179 -8.70 -37.87 66.96
C SER A 179 -8.75 -38.55 65.60
N SER A 180 -9.92 -38.61 64.95
CA SER A 180 -10.04 -39.16 63.60
C SER A 180 -9.46 -38.25 62.52
N LEU A 181 -9.42 -36.92 62.75
CA LEU A 181 -8.91 -35.92 61.82
C LEU A 181 -7.45 -35.50 62.12
N CYS A 182 -6.97 -35.65 63.36
CA CYS A 182 -5.69 -35.12 63.85
C CYS A 182 -4.80 -36.14 64.57
N VAL A 183 -5.31 -37.29 65.04
CA VAL A 183 -4.51 -38.26 65.82
C VAL A 183 -4.09 -39.44 64.94
N GLY A 184 -2.86 -39.33 64.42
CA GLY A 184 -2.05 -40.45 63.97
C GLY A 184 -1.97 -40.59 62.44
N ASN A 185 -0.80 -40.25 61.88
CA ASN A 185 -0.37 -40.58 60.51
C ASN A 185 -1.53 -40.69 59.51
N LEU A 186 -2.22 -39.58 59.23
CA LEU A 186 -3.08 -39.53 58.04
C LEU A 186 -2.23 -40.07 56.88
N PRO A 187 -2.68 -41.16 56.21
CA PRO A 187 -1.91 -41.75 55.14
C PRO A 187 -1.57 -40.65 54.14
N SER A 188 -0.30 -40.61 53.72
CA SER A 188 0.28 -39.55 52.88
C SER A 188 -0.44 -39.35 51.54
N ASP A 189 -1.41 -40.19 51.19
CA ASP A 189 -2.36 -40.05 50.09
C ASP A 189 -3.63 -40.90 50.36
N PRO A 190 -4.83 -40.46 49.96
CA PRO A 190 -5.15 -39.22 49.23
C PRO A 190 -5.39 -38.01 50.15
N ILE A 191 -5.18 -36.81 49.61
CA ILE A 191 -5.63 -35.56 50.25
C ILE A 191 -7.15 -35.46 50.12
N GLU A 192 -7.86 -35.18 51.21
CA GLU A 192 -9.33 -35.17 51.23
C GLU A 192 -9.89 -33.78 51.60
N LEU A 193 -10.95 -33.36 50.92
CA LEU A 193 -11.86 -32.32 51.38
C LEU A 193 -12.90 -32.96 52.30
N PHE A 194 -12.96 -32.53 53.57
CA PHE A 194 -13.93 -33.03 54.53
C PHE A 194 -15.22 -32.20 54.46
N PHE A 195 -16.32 -32.84 54.08
CA PHE A 195 -17.62 -32.19 53.92
C PHE A 195 -18.53 -32.46 55.13
N LEU A 196 -18.94 -31.41 55.83
CA LEU A 196 -19.91 -31.45 56.92
C LEU A 196 -21.28 -31.00 56.40
N ASP A 197 -22.17 -31.98 56.27
CA ASP A 197 -23.55 -31.79 55.80
C ASP A 197 -24.46 -31.39 56.97
N SER A 198 -24.53 -30.09 57.28
CA SER A 198 -25.43 -29.56 58.30
C SER A 198 -26.88 -29.51 57.80
N GLN A 199 -27.08 -29.41 56.47
CA GLN A 199 -28.41 -29.45 55.86
C GLN A 199 -29.16 -30.75 56.22
N ALA A 200 -28.49 -31.89 56.08
CA ALA A 200 -29.08 -33.19 56.39
C ALA A 200 -29.14 -33.45 57.91
N LYS A 201 -28.21 -32.89 58.68
CA LYS A 201 -28.08 -33.12 60.13
C LYS A 201 -27.56 -31.87 60.86
N PRO A 202 -28.45 -30.95 61.29
CA PRO A 202 -28.03 -29.75 62.01
C PRO A 202 -27.43 -30.10 63.38
N CYS A 203 -26.47 -29.29 63.85
CA CYS A 203 -25.76 -29.52 65.12
C CYS A 203 -26.50 -28.90 66.33
N GLY A 204 -27.70 -28.36 66.10
CA GLY A 204 -28.49 -27.61 67.09
C GLY A 204 -28.06 -26.15 67.16
N ASP A 205 -26.84 -25.87 67.64
CA ASP A 205 -26.19 -24.56 67.60
C ASP A 205 -24.93 -24.62 66.72
N ASP A 206 -25.12 -24.42 65.42
CA ASP A 206 -24.07 -24.51 64.41
C ASP A 206 -22.97 -23.44 64.62
N TRP A 207 -23.32 -22.27 65.17
CA TRP A 207 -22.33 -21.23 65.52
C TRP A 207 -21.39 -21.70 66.62
N LEU A 208 -21.94 -22.22 67.72
CA LEU A 208 -21.14 -22.72 68.83
C LEU A 208 -20.33 -23.93 68.41
N TYR A 209 -20.91 -24.82 67.60
CA TYR A 209 -20.23 -25.98 67.05
C TYR A 209 -18.99 -25.56 66.24
N LEU A 210 -19.14 -24.65 65.27
CA LEU A 210 -18.02 -24.13 64.47
C LEU A 210 -16.97 -23.44 65.34
N SER A 211 -17.38 -22.60 66.30
CA SER A 211 -16.45 -21.92 67.21
C SER A 211 -15.64 -22.90 68.05
N ARG A 212 -16.27 -23.96 68.57
CA ARG A 212 -15.59 -25.03 69.31
C ARG A 212 -14.66 -25.81 68.40
N PHE A 213 -15.12 -26.17 67.22
CA PHE A 213 -14.33 -26.88 66.22
C PHE A 213 -13.05 -26.12 65.85
N ILE A 214 -13.14 -24.84 65.50
CA ILE A 214 -11.98 -24.00 65.20
C ILE A 214 -11.04 -23.90 66.41
N SER A 215 -11.60 -23.74 67.61
CA SER A 215 -10.81 -23.67 68.85
C SER A 215 -10.02 -24.95 69.11
N THR A 216 -10.51 -26.09 68.61
CA THR A 216 -9.84 -27.39 68.71
C THR A 216 -8.89 -27.71 67.57
N LEU A 217 -8.90 -26.95 66.46
CA LEU A 217 -7.95 -27.16 65.37
C LEU A 217 -6.51 -26.98 65.89
N PRO A 218 -5.58 -27.87 65.49
CA PRO A 218 -4.19 -27.73 65.84
C PRO A 218 -3.63 -26.44 65.22
N LEU A 219 -2.62 -25.86 65.86
CA LEU A 219 -1.86 -24.79 65.24
C LEU A 219 -1.06 -25.39 64.07
N PRO A 220 -1.09 -24.78 62.88
CA PRO A 220 -0.17 -25.11 61.80
C PRO A 220 1.26 -25.09 62.34
N SER A 221 2.06 -26.11 62.04
CA SER A 221 3.50 -26.05 62.28
C SER A 221 4.08 -24.84 61.52
N GLY A 222 5.18 -24.25 62.01
CA GLY A 222 5.68 -22.94 61.53
C GLY A 222 5.97 -22.84 60.02
N ASP A 223 6.13 -23.98 59.34
CA ASP A 223 6.33 -24.08 57.89
C ASP A 223 5.11 -24.67 57.13
N SER A 224 4.02 -25.00 57.83
CA SER A 224 2.80 -25.55 57.23
C SER A 224 1.79 -24.47 56.87
N TRP A 225 0.95 -24.79 55.89
CA TRP A 225 -0.16 -23.94 55.50
C TRP A 225 -1.20 -23.90 56.62
N PRO A 226 -1.87 -22.75 56.83
CA PRO A 226 -3.06 -22.70 57.68
C PRO A 226 -4.08 -23.77 57.27
N HIS A 227 -5.03 -24.12 58.13
CA HIS A 227 -6.16 -24.92 57.69
C HIS A 227 -7.12 -24.07 56.83
N LEU A 228 -8.09 -24.69 56.15
CA LEU A 228 -9.12 -23.99 55.39
C LEU A 228 -10.50 -24.38 55.92
N LEU A 229 -11.31 -23.39 56.28
CA LEU A 229 -12.70 -23.58 56.66
C LEU A 229 -13.60 -22.82 55.67
N LEU A 230 -14.43 -23.55 54.93
CA LEU A 230 -15.49 -22.98 54.11
C LEU A 230 -16.82 -23.13 54.82
N ILE A 231 -17.59 -22.06 54.91
CA ILE A 231 -18.92 -22.01 55.50
C ILE A 231 -19.87 -21.60 54.39
N ASP A 232 -20.61 -22.57 53.87
CA ASP A 232 -21.54 -22.41 52.76
C ASP A 232 -22.98 -22.20 53.26
N ALA A 233 -23.58 -21.08 52.85
CA ALA A 233 -24.81 -20.50 53.37
C ALA A 233 -24.71 -20.08 54.86
N VAL A 234 -24.06 -18.93 55.10
CA VAL A 234 -23.88 -18.34 56.46
C VAL A 234 -25.22 -18.00 57.12
N GLU A 235 -26.21 -17.58 56.34
CA GLU A 235 -27.57 -17.31 56.77
C GLU A 235 -28.24 -18.53 57.40
N GLY A 236 -27.91 -19.75 56.96
CA GLY A 236 -28.40 -20.99 57.56
C GLY A 236 -27.80 -21.30 58.93
N LEU A 237 -26.74 -20.60 59.36
CA LEU A 237 -26.22 -20.71 60.73
C LEU A 237 -27.10 -20.01 61.76
N GLU A 238 -27.94 -19.05 61.34
CA GLU A 238 -28.86 -18.40 62.27
C GLU A 238 -29.88 -19.44 62.78
N PRO A 239 -29.97 -19.67 64.11
CA PRO A 239 -30.85 -20.70 64.64
C PRO A 239 -32.31 -20.36 64.31
N ALA A 240 -33.16 -21.39 64.23
CA ALA A 240 -34.59 -21.23 63.97
C ALA A 240 -35.30 -20.28 64.96
N PHE A 241 -34.68 -19.98 66.11
CA PHE A 241 -35.16 -19.06 67.15
C PHE A 241 -34.69 -17.59 66.98
N GLY A 242 -34.04 -17.23 65.87
CA GLY A 242 -33.64 -15.86 65.53
C GLY A 242 -32.33 -15.39 66.18
N ARG A 243 -32.18 -14.09 66.41
CA ARG A 243 -30.92 -13.45 66.88
C ARG A 243 -30.44 -13.86 68.29
N ARG A 244 -31.20 -14.69 68.99
CA ARG A 244 -30.88 -15.12 70.36
C ARG A 244 -29.96 -16.34 70.30
N ASP A 245 -28.87 -16.30 71.06
CA ASP A 245 -28.02 -17.47 71.28
C ASP A 245 -28.72 -18.52 72.16
N ILE A 246 -28.08 -19.66 72.38
CA ILE A 246 -28.59 -20.72 73.28
C ILE A 246 -28.79 -20.26 74.74
N PHE A 247 -28.25 -19.11 75.12
CA PHE A 247 -28.42 -18.48 76.44
C PHE A 247 -29.51 -17.39 76.44
N GLY A 248 -30.18 -17.16 75.30
CA GLY A 248 -31.22 -16.15 75.14
C GLY A 248 -30.72 -14.74 74.89
N HIS A 249 -29.40 -14.52 74.75
CA HIS A 249 -28.83 -13.20 74.48
C HIS A 249 -28.90 -12.86 73.00
N GLU A 250 -29.35 -11.65 72.68
CA GLU A 250 -29.30 -11.13 71.30
C GLU A 250 -27.85 -10.77 70.95
N SER A 251 -27.28 -11.49 69.99
CA SER A 251 -25.96 -11.17 69.44
C SER A 251 -26.13 -10.80 67.97
N ALA A 252 -25.57 -9.66 67.56
CA ALA A 252 -25.55 -9.28 66.16
C ALA A 252 -24.70 -10.29 65.36
N GLY A 253 -25.14 -10.65 64.15
CA GLY A 253 -24.40 -11.59 63.28
C GLY A 253 -22.95 -11.17 63.08
N ARG A 254 -22.69 -9.86 62.96
CA ARG A 254 -21.35 -9.26 62.95
C ARG A 254 -20.46 -9.69 64.13
N THR A 255 -21.00 -9.75 65.34
CA THR A 255 -20.26 -10.12 66.56
C THR A 255 -19.87 -11.59 66.51
N ARG A 256 -20.78 -12.47 66.08
CA ARG A 256 -20.52 -13.92 65.93
C ARG A 256 -19.48 -14.20 64.84
N LEU A 257 -19.58 -13.53 63.70
CA LEU A 257 -18.57 -13.60 62.64
C LEU A 257 -17.19 -13.13 63.13
N ALA A 258 -17.13 -12.01 63.84
CA ALA A 258 -15.88 -11.52 64.42
C ALA A 258 -15.30 -12.49 65.46
N GLN A 259 -16.13 -13.21 66.21
CA GLN A 259 -15.68 -14.26 67.13
C GLN A 259 -15.08 -15.45 66.37
N LEU A 260 -15.70 -15.92 65.28
CA LEU A 260 -15.13 -16.98 64.45
C LEU A 260 -13.78 -16.57 63.84
N ILE A 261 -13.68 -15.36 63.27
CA ILE A 261 -12.42 -14.85 62.70
C ILE A 261 -11.32 -14.78 63.77
N ARG A 262 -11.65 -14.34 65.00
CA ARG A 262 -10.70 -14.32 66.12
C ARG A 262 -10.27 -15.73 66.54
N ALA A 263 -11.19 -16.69 66.58
CA ALA A 263 -10.88 -18.08 66.92
C ALA A 263 -10.00 -18.74 65.86
N ALA A 264 -10.19 -18.38 64.58
CA ALA A 264 -9.42 -18.90 63.46
C ALA A 264 -8.06 -18.23 63.27
N ARG A 265 -7.81 -17.11 63.96
CA ARG A 265 -6.53 -16.40 63.91
C ARG A 265 -5.39 -17.38 64.19
N GLU A 266 -4.37 -17.36 63.33
CA GLU A 266 -3.20 -18.26 63.36
C GLU A 266 -3.50 -19.74 63.07
N LYS A 267 -4.76 -20.15 62.90
CA LYS A 267 -5.13 -21.56 62.69
C LYS A 267 -5.58 -21.87 61.28
N CYS A 268 -6.51 -21.09 60.74
CA CYS A 268 -7.12 -21.39 59.45
C CYS A 268 -7.53 -20.13 58.69
N HIS A 269 -7.63 -20.21 57.36
CA HIS A 269 -8.37 -19.25 56.56
C HIS A 269 -9.86 -19.58 56.61
N ILE A 270 -10.71 -18.55 56.61
CA ILE A 270 -12.17 -18.73 56.56
C ILE A 270 -12.71 -18.17 55.25
N VAL A 271 -13.54 -18.97 54.57
CA VAL A 271 -14.31 -18.57 53.40
C VAL A 271 -15.79 -18.64 53.74
N TYR A 272 -16.48 -17.51 53.65
CA TYR A 272 -17.92 -17.40 53.85
C TYR A 272 -18.61 -17.39 52.49
N VAL A 273 -19.61 -18.24 52.29
CA VAL A 273 -20.54 -18.17 51.17
C VAL A 273 -21.87 -17.64 51.70
N VAL A 274 -22.29 -16.50 51.19
CA VAL A 274 -23.40 -15.73 51.77
C VAL A 274 -24.46 -15.51 50.70
N GLU A 275 -25.71 -15.86 51.00
CA GLU A 275 -26.83 -15.48 50.15
C GLU A 275 -27.18 -14.00 50.34
N GLU A 276 -27.30 -13.30 49.22
CA GLU A 276 -27.74 -11.92 49.22
C GLU A 276 -29.28 -11.85 49.18
N PRO A 277 -29.95 -11.37 50.23
CA PRO A 277 -31.42 -11.35 50.31
C PRO A 277 -32.04 -10.35 49.31
N ARG A 278 -31.33 -9.26 49.01
CA ARG A 278 -31.69 -8.27 48.00
C ARG A 278 -30.45 -7.84 47.23
N PRO A 279 -30.46 -7.86 45.89
CA PRO A 279 -29.31 -7.43 45.10
C PRO A 279 -28.81 -6.03 45.50
N GLY A 280 -27.52 -5.92 45.82
CA GLY A 280 -26.86 -4.69 46.24
C GLY A 280 -26.94 -4.39 47.75
N GLU A 281 -27.53 -5.27 48.57
CA GLU A 281 -27.59 -5.06 50.02
C GLU A 281 -26.22 -5.25 50.69
N THR A 282 -25.84 -4.32 51.56
CA THR A 282 -24.60 -4.42 52.33
C THR A 282 -24.82 -5.31 53.55
N LEU A 283 -24.13 -6.45 53.59
CA LEU A 283 -24.24 -7.43 54.67
C LEU A 283 -23.13 -7.26 55.72
N ASP A 284 -23.42 -7.63 56.96
CA ASP A 284 -22.44 -7.60 58.06
C ASP A 284 -21.14 -8.36 57.74
N THR A 285 -21.27 -9.47 57.00
CA THR A 285 -20.17 -10.30 56.49
C THR A 285 -19.19 -9.50 55.63
N GLN A 286 -19.68 -8.64 54.74
CA GLN A 286 -18.85 -7.82 53.84
C GLN A 286 -17.93 -6.86 54.62
N TYR A 287 -18.39 -6.35 55.76
CA TYR A 287 -17.63 -5.40 56.58
C TYR A 287 -16.48 -6.07 57.33
N VAL A 288 -16.73 -7.29 57.84
CA VAL A 288 -15.77 -8.01 58.69
C VAL A 288 -14.70 -8.73 57.88
N THR A 289 -15.00 -9.21 56.67
CA THR A 289 -14.02 -9.95 55.88
C THR A 289 -12.95 -9.05 55.23
N ASP A 290 -11.82 -9.65 54.87
CA ASP A 290 -10.72 -8.97 54.20
C ASP A 290 -10.96 -8.85 52.69
N VAL A 291 -11.46 -9.93 52.09
CA VAL A 291 -11.80 -10.02 50.68
C VAL A 291 -13.30 -10.24 50.50
N VAL A 292 -13.89 -9.56 49.52
CA VAL A 292 -15.31 -9.69 49.16
C VAL A 292 -15.41 -9.85 47.65
N ILE A 293 -16.00 -10.97 47.23
CA ILE A 293 -16.30 -11.31 45.85
C ILE A 293 -17.82 -11.37 45.72
N ARG A 294 -18.39 -10.49 44.90
CA ARG A 294 -19.81 -10.46 44.57
C ARG A 294 -20.06 -11.21 43.27
N LEU A 295 -21.00 -12.14 43.29
CA LEU A 295 -21.59 -12.76 42.11
C LEU A 295 -22.99 -12.18 41.90
N THR A 296 -23.26 -11.66 40.71
CA THR A 296 -24.60 -11.22 40.34
C THR A 296 -25.16 -12.08 39.22
N VAL A 297 -26.49 -12.15 39.14
CA VAL A 297 -27.19 -12.78 38.03
C VAL A 297 -28.29 -11.84 37.56
N GLU A 298 -28.24 -11.45 36.30
CA GLU A 298 -29.29 -10.71 35.64
C GLU A 298 -30.00 -11.66 34.65
N LYS A 299 -31.31 -11.82 34.82
CA LYS A 299 -32.12 -12.62 33.90
C LYS A 299 -32.68 -11.70 32.84
N THR A 300 -32.25 -11.88 31.60
CA THR A 300 -32.78 -11.10 30.48
C THR A 300 -33.31 -12.03 29.39
N GLY A 301 -34.63 -12.11 29.32
CA GLY A 301 -35.32 -13.16 28.56
C GLY A 301 -35.06 -14.54 29.17
N ASN A 302 -34.65 -15.48 28.33
CA ASN A 302 -34.34 -16.87 28.74
C ASN A 302 -32.86 -17.08 29.12
N TYR A 303 -32.08 -16.00 29.19
CA TYR A 303 -30.64 -16.08 29.46
C TYR A 303 -30.34 -15.52 30.84
N SER A 304 -29.42 -16.18 31.55
CA SER A 304 -28.83 -15.68 32.79
C SER A 304 -27.46 -15.08 32.46
N HIS A 305 -27.37 -13.76 32.49
CA HIS A 305 -26.09 -13.06 32.49
C HIS A 305 -25.53 -13.09 33.90
N ARG A 306 -24.28 -13.52 34.08
CA ARG A 306 -23.65 -13.64 35.40
C ARG A 306 -22.37 -12.81 35.42
N THR A 307 -22.19 -12.03 36.48
CA THR A 307 -20.97 -11.23 36.66
C THR A 307 -20.33 -11.52 38.01
N ILE A 308 -19.00 -11.44 38.05
CA ILE A 308 -18.15 -11.57 39.22
C ILE A 308 -17.40 -10.25 39.41
N GLU A 309 -17.42 -9.73 40.63
CA GLU A 309 -16.77 -8.46 40.99
C GLU A 309 -16.01 -8.64 42.30
N VAL A 310 -14.75 -8.20 42.33
CA VAL A 310 -14.00 -8.08 43.57
C VAL A 310 -14.31 -6.71 44.16
N GLU A 311 -15.28 -6.64 45.08
CA GLU A 311 -15.69 -5.36 45.69
C GLU A 311 -14.62 -4.80 46.62
N LYS A 312 -13.89 -5.71 47.27
CA LYS A 312 -12.94 -5.37 48.34
C LYS A 312 -11.86 -6.44 48.42
N ALA A 313 -10.63 -6.00 48.54
CA ALA A 313 -9.49 -6.83 48.91
C ALA A 313 -8.55 -6.00 49.80
N ARG A 314 -8.67 -6.14 51.13
CA ARG A 314 -7.81 -5.41 52.07
C ARG A 314 -6.37 -5.90 51.94
N GLY A 315 -5.42 -4.96 51.84
CA GLY A 315 -4.00 -5.27 51.74
C GLY A 315 -3.55 -5.83 50.39
N ALA A 316 -4.43 -5.85 49.36
CA ALA A 316 -4.10 -6.33 48.03
C ALA A 316 -4.67 -5.41 46.94
N GLN A 317 -3.91 -5.21 45.85
CA GLN A 317 -4.47 -4.62 44.64
C GLN A 317 -5.29 -5.68 43.90
N HIS A 318 -6.46 -5.30 43.41
CA HIS A 318 -7.31 -6.14 42.58
C HIS A 318 -7.76 -5.36 41.35
N ILE A 319 -8.21 -6.11 40.34
CA ILE A 319 -8.83 -5.55 39.15
C ILE A 319 -10.28 -5.20 39.49
N ARG A 320 -10.62 -3.92 39.32
CA ARG A 320 -11.96 -3.40 39.58
C ARG A 320 -12.92 -3.65 38.42
N GLY A 321 -14.20 -3.64 38.75
CA GLY A 321 -15.31 -3.71 37.82
C GLY A 321 -15.98 -5.07 37.79
N GLN A 322 -17.08 -5.14 37.05
CA GLN A 322 -17.83 -6.37 36.85
C GLN A 322 -17.26 -7.15 35.67
N HIS A 323 -16.98 -8.42 35.93
CA HIS A 323 -16.42 -9.35 34.96
C HIS A 323 -17.45 -10.41 34.64
N ASP A 324 -17.73 -10.64 33.38
CA ASP A 324 -18.68 -11.67 33.01
C ASP A 324 -18.12 -13.05 33.30
N PHE A 325 -18.98 -14.00 33.67
CA PHE A 325 -18.56 -15.39 33.71
C PHE A 325 -19.65 -16.34 33.25
N ALA A 326 -19.22 -17.46 32.69
CA ALA A 326 -20.10 -18.53 32.25
C ALA A 326 -19.77 -19.83 32.97
N ILE A 327 -20.79 -20.62 33.29
CA ILE A 327 -20.65 -22.00 33.75
C ILE A 327 -21.08 -22.89 32.58
N ARG A 328 -20.16 -23.70 32.07
CA ARG A 328 -20.32 -24.52 30.87
C ARG A 328 -20.29 -26.00 31.24
N SER A 329 -21.06 -26.81 30.52
CA SER A 329 -21.12 -28.27 30.72
C SER A 329 -19.93 -29.04 30.15
N GLY A 330 -19.10 -28.38 29.33
CA GLY A 330 -17.99 -29.01 28.61
C GLY A 330 -18.37 -29.72 27.31
N VAL A 331 -19.67 -29.75 26.96
CA VAL A 331 -20.15 -30.33 25.70
C VAL A 331 -19.57 -29.59 24.48
N GLY A 332 -19.23 -28.31 24.67
CA GLY A 332 -18.80 -27.38 23.65
C GLY A 332 -19.96 -26.87 22.79
N SER A 333 -19.69 -25.85 21.98
CA SER A 333 -20.58 -25.39 20.92
C SER A 333 -19.89 -25.51 19.55
N ALA A 334 -20.68 -25.49 18.48
CA ALA A 334 -20.16 -25.58 17.12
C ALA A 334 -20.89 -24.62 16.16
N THR A 335 -20.14 -23.99 15.26
CA THR A 335 -20.69 -23.27 14.11
C THR A 335 -20.70 -24.22 12.91
N GLY A 336 -21.86 -24.82 12.64
CA GLY A 336 -21.94 -25.91 11.66
C GLY A 336 -21.18 -27.14 12.18
N GLU A 337 -20.15 -27.57 11.46
CA GLU A 337 -19.29 -28.70 11.86
C GLU A 337 -18.04 -28.24 12.65
N GLN A 338 -17.76 -26.93 12.67
CA GLN A 338 -16.57 -26.39 13.33
C GLN A 338 -16.82 -26.20 14.83
N VAL A 339 -16.00 -26.83 15.68
CA VAL A 339 -16.01 -26.58 17.12
C VAL A 339 -15.58 -25.13 17.40
N ASN A 340 -16.37 -24.42 18.20
CA ASN A 340 -16.09 -23.04 18.55
C ASN A 340 -14.98 -22.96 19.61
N ALA A 341 -13.98 -22.11 19.37
CA ALA A 341 -12.82 -22.00 20.27
C ALA A 341 -13.17 -21.35 21.63
N ASP A 342 -14.22 -20.54 21.69
CA ASP A 342 -14.72 -19.88 22.92
C ASP A 342 -15.56 -20.81 23.82
N ASP A 343 -16.06 -21.93 23.27
CA ASP A 343 -16.75 -22.97 24.02
C ASP A 343 -16.33 -24.34 23.47
N PRO A 344 -15.06 -24.73 23.71
CA PRO A 344 -14.51 -25.95 23.15
C PRO A 344 -15.12 -27.17 23.84
N LYS A 345 -15.23 -28.27 23.10
CA LYS A 345 -15.58 -29.56 23.69
C LYS A 345 -14.43 -30.05 24.56
N VAL A 346 -14.69 -30.30 25.83
CA VAL A 346 -13.67 -30.73 26.80
C VAL A 346 -13.65 -32.25 26.86
N PRO A 347 -12.55 -32.91 26.46
CA PRO A 347 -12.52 -34.34 26.20
C PRO A 347 -12.79 -35.21 27.44
N ARG A 348 -13.24 -36.45 27.15
CA ARG A 348 -13.62 -37.47 28.13
C ARG A 348 -12.45 -37.85 29.03
N LEU A 349 -12.70 -37.89 30.33
CA LEU A 349 -11.83 -38.60 31.29
C LEU A 349 -11.86 -40.10 30.94
N LYS A 350 -10.76 -40.60 30.36
CA LYS A 350 -10.55 -42.03 30.12
C LYS A 350 -10.75 -42.75 31.46
N ASN A 351 -11.73 -43.68 31.52
CA ASN A 351 -12.14 -44.45 32.71
C ASN A 351 -13.28 -43.87 33.58
N THR A 352 -13.91 -42.76 33.22
CA THR A 352 -15.17 -42.34 33.88
C THR A 352 -16.36 -42.51 32.92
N HIS A 353 -17.55 -42.82 33.45
CA HIS A 353 -18.79 -42.86 32.66
C HIS A 353 -19.27 -41.48 32.17
N ARG A 354 -18.48 -40.41 32.35
CA ARG A 354 -18.88 -39.04 32.05
C ARG A 354 -18.38 -38.63 30.67
N GLU A 355 -19.26 -37.98 29.91
CA GLU A 355 -18.98 -37.64 28.53
C GLU A 355 -18.18 -36.35 28.35
N ASN A 356 -18.26 -35.37 29.26
CA ASN A 356 -17.57 -34.08 29.19
C ASN A 356 -17.29 -33.51 30.60
N ILE A 357 -16.31 -32.60 30.72
CA ILE A 357 -15.93 -31.93 31.98
C ILE A 357 -16.51 -30.50 32.01
N ALA A 358 -17.30 -30.18 33.02
CA ALA A 358 -17.82 -28.84 33.21
C ALA A 358 -16.71 -27.86 33.63
N TYR A 359 -16.85 -26.58 33.25
CA TYR A 359 -15.88 -25.55 33.59
C TYR A 359 -16.53 -24.19 33.82
N MET A 360 -15.86 -23.36 34.60
CA MET A 360 -16.21 -21.96 34.81
C MET A 360 -15.22 -21.08 34.05
N HIS A 361 -15.74 -20.12 33.29
CA HIS A 361 -14.94 -19.24 32.45
C HIS A 361 -15.22 -17.78 32.79
N VAL A 362 -14.21 -17.05 33.24
CA VAL A 362 -14.33 -15.63 33.60
C VAL A 362 -13.76 -14.78 32.47
N MET A 363 -14.56 -13.86 31.96
CA MET A 363 -14.23 -12.93 30.89
C MET A 363 -13.89 -11.57 31.50
N ARG A 364 -12.68 -11.07 31.22
CA ARG A 364 -12.24 -9.77 31.75
C ARG A 364 -13.14 -8.65 31.23
N SER A 365 -13.39 -7.66 32.08
CA SER A 365 -14.11 -6.44 31.69
C SER A 365 -13.33 -5.67 30.63
N LEU A 366 -14.04 -4.98 29.72
CA LEU A 366 -13.38 -4.12 28.73
C LEU A 366 -12.53 -3.04 29.39
N HIS A 367 -12.98 -2.53 30.54
CA HIS A 367 -12.23 -1.57 31.34
C HIS A 367 -10.89 -2.16 31.81
N SER A 368 -10.91 -3.39 32.35
CA SER A 368 -9.68 -4.09 32.76
C SER A 368 -8.74 -4.33 31.59
N MET A 369 -9.25 -4.85 30.47
CA MET A 369 -8.42 -5.14 29.30
C MET A 369 -7.84 -3.87 28.68
N SER A 370 -8.62 -2.79 28.60
CA SER A 370 -8.16 -1.51 28.07
C SER A 370 -7.16 -0.83 29.00
N ARG A 371 -7.35 -0.93 30.31
CA ARG A 371 -6.37 -0.46 31.29
C ARG A 371 -5.06 -1.24 31.22
N GLN A 372 -5.12 -2.55 31.04
CA GLN A 372 -3.93 -3.38 30.83
C GLN A 372 -3.17 -2.95 29.57
N VAL A 373 -3.87 -2.49 28.53
CA VAL A 373 -3.26 -1.90 27.34
C VAL A 373 -2.58 -0.57 27.65
N LEU A 374 -3.23 0.31 28.42
CA LEU A 374 -2.73 1.64 28.78
C LEU A 374 -1.58 1.61 29.81
N GLU A 375 -1.54 0.60 30.68
CA GLU A 375 -0.51 0.43 31.71
C GLU A 375 0.82 -0.13 31.15
N LEU A 376 0.87 -0.51 29.87
CA LEU A 376 2.11 -0.93 29.25
C LEU A 376 3.04 0.27 29.01
N PRO A 377 4.34 0.19 29.37
CA PRO A 377 5.26 1.31 29.23
C PRO A 377 5.26 1.84 27.80
N SER A 378 5.22 3.17 27.63
CA SER A 378 5.25 3.84 26.32
C SER A 378 6.50 3.54 25.47
N GLY A 379 7.55 2.95 26.05
CA GLY A 379 8.71 2.43 25.33
C GLY A 379 8.60 0.95 24.91
N GLU A 380 7.67 0.21 25.51
CA GLU A 380 7.31 -1.16 25.14
C GLU A 380 6.00 -1.24 24.34
N THR A 381 5.33 -0.10 24.11
CA THR A 381 4.30 -0.05 23.08
C THR A 381 4.98 -0.51 21.79
N PRO A 382 4.63 -1.69 21.28
CA PRO A 382 5.21 -2.22 20.05
C PRO A 382 5.16 -1.11 19.04
N ASP A 383 6.23 -0.87 18.28
CA ASP A 383 6.24 0.14 17.21
C ASP A 383 4.90 0.06 16.47
N ILE A 384 3.98 0.98 16.83
CA ILE A 384 2.57 0.89 16.45
C ILE A 384 2.47 1.18 14.96
N ASN A 385 3.55 1.68 14.36
CA ASN A 385 3.73 1.67 12.93
C ASN A 385 3.58 0.24 12.45
N PRO A 386 2.41 -0.11 11.86
CA PRO A 386 2.29 -1.36 11.15
C PRO A 386 3.45 -1.33 10.16
N ARG A 387 4.25 -2.40 10.07
CA ARG A 387 5.22 -2.45 8.99
C ARG A 387 4.41 -2.28 7.72
N ARG A 388 4.60 -1.13 7.07
CA ARG A 388 3.81 -0.70 5.91
C ARG A 388 4.29 -1.41 4.66
N ASP A 389 5.03 -2.52 4.81
CA ASP A 389 5.71 -3.26 3.74
C ASP A 389 4.80 -4.32 3.11
N LYS A 390 3.78 -4.80 3.83
CA LYS A 390 2.83 -5.80 3.31
C LYS A 390 1.43 -5.21 3.10
N VAL A 391 0.83 -5.51 1.97
CA VAL A 391 -0.57 -5.19 1.64
C VAL A 391 -1.36 -6.47 1.35
N TYR A 392 -2.67 -6.41 1.58
CA TYR A 392 -3.59 -7.52 1.42
C TYR A 392 -4.70 -7.10 0.45
N GLY A 393 -4.56 -7.52 -0.81
CA GLY A 393 -5.56 -7.28 -1.85
C GLY A 393 -6.79 -8.19 -1.72
N PHE A 394 -7.80 -7.91 -2.52
CA PHE A 394 -9.02 -8.69 -2.74
C PHE A 394 -8.87 -9.72 -3.87
N GLY A 395 -7.79 -9.63 -4.66
CA GLY A 395 -7.61 -10.42 -5.88
C GLY A 395 -8.51 -9.95 -7.01
N ILE A 396 -8.89 -8.68 -6.98
CA ILE A 396 -9.72 -8.04 -8.01
C ILE A 396 -8.90 -6.86 -8.54
N LYS A 397 -8.26 -7.01 -9.71
CA LYS A 397 -7.24 -6.09 -10.28
C LYS A 397 -7.56 -4.61 -10.05
N TYR A 398 -8.75 -4.17 -10.47
CA TYR A 398 -9.12 -2.76 -10.38
C TYR A 398 -9.55 -2.32 -8.97
N LEU A 399 -10.11 -3.21 -8.15
CA LEU A 399 -10.36 -2.89 -6.73
C LEU A 399 -9.04 -2.70 -5.99
N ASP A 400 -8.10 -3.59 -6.23
CA ASP A 400 -6.78 -3.51 -5.62
C ASP A 400 -6.08 -2.23 -6.07
N SER A 401 -6.18 -1.82 -7.35
CA SER A 401 -5.65 -0.52 -7.78
C SER A 401 -6.29 0.73 -7.17
N LEU A 402 -7.51 0.63 -6.61
CA LEU A 402 -8.11 1.75 -5.84
C LEU A 402 -7.43 1.92 -4.47
N LEU A 403 -6.76 0.87 -3.98
CA LEU A 403 -6.16 0.83 -2.67
C LEU A 403 -4.72 1.36 -2.71
N PRO A 404 -4.17 1.77 -1.55
CA PRO A 404 -2.83 2.34 -1.49
C PRO A 404 -1.76 1.42 -2.08
N ARG A 405 -0.87 2.05 -2.86
CA ARG A 405 0.35 1.43 -3.36
C ARG A 405 1.41 1.44 -2.26
N VAL A 406 1.97 0.29 -1.94
CA VAL A 406 3.13 0.16 -1.07
C VAL A 406 4.32 -0.25 -1.93
N GLU A 407 5.41 0.52 -1.85
CA GLU A 407 6.67 0.10 -2.45
C GLU A 407 7.30 -0.98 -1.58
N SER A 408 7.37 -2.20 -2.10
CA SER A 408 8.08 -3.29 -1.43
C SER A 408 9.57 -2.94 -1.40
N SER A 409 10.20 -3.09 -0.24
CA SER A 409 11.64 -2.87 -0.09
C SER A 409 12.49 -3.89 -0.87
N GLN A 410 11.88 -5.00 -1.30
CA GLN A 410 12.55 -6.09 -2.01
C GLN A 410 12.52 -5.96 -3.54
N GLY A 411 11.94 -4.89 -4.10
CA GLY A 411 11.84 -4.72 -5.55
C GLY A 411 10.88 -5.69 -6.23
N ASP A 412 10.17 -6.51 -5.45
CA ASP A 412 9.08 -7.36 -5.93
C ASP A 412 7.91 -6.51 -6.44
N GLU A 413 7.18 -7.07 -7.40
CA GLU A 413 6.04 -6.45 -8.07
C GLU A 413 5.18 -5.63 -7.10
N ARG A 414 4.96 -4.37 -7.48
CA ARG A 414 4.20 -3.41 -6.67
C ARG A 414 2.78 -3.96 -6.47
N THR A 415 2.46 -4.31 -5.24
CA THR A 415 1.13 -4.79 -4.87
C THR A 415 0.31 -3.64 -4.28
N ASN A 416 -0.97 -3.58 -4.65
CA ASN A 416 -1.93 -2.67 -4.05
C ASN A 416 -2.89 -3.48 -3.16
N GLY A 417 -3.33 -2.91 -2.04
CA GLY A 417 -4.23 -3.61 -1.12
C GLY A 417 -4.44 -2.88 0.21
N LEU A 418 -5.13 -3.54 1.13
CA LEU A 418 -5.26 -3.04 2.51
C LEU A 418 -3.92 -3.14 3.22
N ILE A 419 -3.51 -2.07 3.91
CA ILE A 419 -2.23 -2.04 4.62
C ILE A 419 -2.26 -3.07 5.76
N GLY A 420 -1.21 -3.89 5.83
CA GLY A 420 -1.05 -4.92 6.84
C GLY A 420 -1.18 -4.41 8.27
N GLY A 421 -1.89 -5.14 9.14
CA GLY A 421 -2.06 -4.76 10.55
C GLY A 421 -2.97 -3.56 10.78
N THR A 422 -3.76 -3.17 9.77
CA THR A 422 -4.76 -2.11 9.91
C THR A 422 -6.18 -2.67 9.79
N ALA A 423 -7.14 -1.94 10.34
CA ALA A 423 -8.56 -2.25 10.22
C ALA A 423 -9.23 -1.26 9.26
N SER A 424 -9.87 -1.79 8.22
CA SER A 424 -10.58 -1.03 7.20
C SER A 424 -12.08 -1.27 7.31
N ALA A 425 -12.90 -0.34 6.81
CA ALA A 425 -14.36 -0.48 6.76
C ALA A 425 -14.84 -0.55 5.31
N LEU A 426 -15.80 -1.42 5.01
CA LEU A 426 -16.53 -1.50 3.74
C LEU A 426 -18.01 -1.19 4.01
N ILE A 427 -18.43 -0.01 3.59
CA ILE A 427 -19.68 0.64 3.96
C ILE A 427 -20.59 0.73 2.73
N GLY A 428 -21.87 0.44 2.89
CA GLY A 428 -22.87 0.63 1.84
C GLY A 428 -24.15 -0.18 2.06
N PRO A 429 -25.13 -0.11 1.16
CA PRO A 429 -26.38 -0.85 1.30
C PRO A 429 -26.20 -2.38 1.30
N LEU A 430 -27.16 -3.13 1.86
CA LEU A 430 -27.10 -4.60 1.86
C LEU A 430 -26.98 -5.19 0.44
N THR A 431 -27.54 -4.50 -0.56
CA THR A 431 -27.61 -4.94 -1.95
C THR A 431 -26.32 -4.75 -2.76
N THR A 432 -25.26 -4.15 -2.20
CA THR A 432 -24.05 -3.78 -2.96
C THR A 432 -22.92 -4.82 -2.90
N HIS A 433 -23.27 -6.10 -2.74
CA HIS A 433 -22.32 -7.23 -2.76
C HIS A 433 -21.18 -7.18 -1.71
N LYS A 434 -21.35 -6.46 -0.59
CA LYS A 434 -20.32 -6.32 0.46
C LYS A 434 -19.80 -7.67 1.00
N SER A 435 -20.71 -8.58 1.34
CA SER A 435 -20.32 -9.93 1.81
C SER A 435 -19.57 -10.72 0.74
N ARG A 436 -19.84 -10.51 -0.56
CA ARG A 436 -19.05 -11.12 -1.65
C ARG A 436 -17.65 -10.51 -1.72
N LEU A 437 -17.49 -9.20 -1.55
CA LEU A 437 -16.17 -8.55 -1.45
C LEU A 437 -15.37 -9.04 -0.24
N ALA A 438 -16.00 -9.19 0.92
CA ALA A 438 -15.35 -9.78 2.09
C ALA A 438 -14.90 -11.22 1.86
N ARG A 439 -15.72 -12.04 1.17
CA ARG A 439 -15.32 -13.38 0.76
C ARG A 439 -14.17 -13.36 -0.23
N ALA A 440 -14.12 -12.41 -1.18
CA ALA A 440 -12.99 -12.23 -2.08
C ALA A 440 -11.70 -11.85 -1.32
N PHE A 441 -11.80 -10.99 -0.30
CA PHE A 441 -10.69 -10.65 0.60
C PHE A 441 -10.17 -11.86 1.38
N LEU A 442 -11.07 -12.69 1.91
CA LEU A 442 -10.72 -13.96 2.57
C LEU A 442 -10.18 -14.99 1.57
N ALA A 443 -10.67 -15.03 0.33
CA ALA A 443 -10.27 -16.01 -0.68
C ALA A 443 -8.77 -15.99 -1.00
N GLN A 444 -8.13 -14.85 -0.82
CA GLN A 444 -6.70 -14.70 -1.06
C GLN A 444 -5.81 -15.46 -0.06
N VAL A 445 -6.37 -16.04 1.01
CA VAL A 445 -5.61 -16.94 1.90
C VAL A 445 -5.42 -18.34 1.30
N LEU A 446 -6.15 -18.67 0.24
CA LEU A 446 -5.96 -19.92 -0.49
C LEU A 446 -4.60 -19.91 -1.20
N PRO A 447 -3.73 -20.91 -0.96
CA PRO A 447 -2.38 -20.90 -1.50
C PRO A 447 -2.37 -21.07 -3.03
N ASP A 448 -1.38 -20.45 -3.66
CA ASP A 448 -1.06 -20.70 -5.07
C ASP A 448 -0.74 -22.18 -5.30
N GLY A 449 -1.16 -22.71 -6.46
CA GLY A 449 -0.99 -24.11 -6.81
C GLY A 449 -1.92 -25.09 -6.07
N LEU A 450 -2.84 -24.61 -5.20
CA LEU A 450 -3.87 -25.47 -4.61
C LEU A 450 -4.75 -26.11 -5.69
N ASP A 451 -5.00 -25.37 -6.76
CA ASP A 451 -5.75 -25.85 -7.92
C ASP A 451 -5.05 -27.03 -8.60
N ASP A 452 -3.78 -26.86 -8.97
CA ASP A 452 -2.94 -27.92 -9.55
C ASP A 452 -2.83 -29.15 -8.63
N TYR A 453 -2.77 -28.92 -7.32
CA TYR A 453 -2.73 -29.98 -6.31
C TYR A 453 -4.03 -30.80 -6.31
N LEU A 454 -5.20 -30.15 -6.33
CA LEU A 454 -6.48 -30.85 -6.37
C LEU A 454 -6.70 -31.54 -7.72
N GLU A 455 -6.35 -30.91 -8.85
CA GLU A 455 -6.42 -31.55 -10.16
C GLU A 455 -5.50 -32.79 -10.26
N SER A 456 -4.34 -32.75 -9.60
CA SER A 456 -3.45 -33.90 -9.49
C SER A 456 -4.09 -35.04 -8.70
N LEU A 457 -4.70 -34.74 -7.55
CA LEU A 457 -5.43 -35.73 -6.74
C LEU A 457 -6.61 -36.36 -7.50
N GLU A 458 -7.40 -35.54 -8.20
CA GLU A 458 -8.55 -36.01 -8.99
C GLU A 458 -8.12 -36.87 -10.17
N SER A 459 -6.98 -36.56 -10.79
CA SER A 459 -6.41 -37.35 -11.89
C SER A 459 -5.66 -38.60 -11.40
N GLY A 460 -5.62 -38.87 -10.10
CA GLY A 460 -4.86 -39.97 -9.50
C GLY A 460 -3.34 -39.82 -9.64
N LYS A 461 -2.86 -38.64 -10.05
CA LYS A 461 -1.43 -38.33 -10.12
C LYS A 461 -0.93 -37.98 -8.73
N GLN A 462 0.28 -38.43 -8.40
CA GLN A 462 0.93 -38.02 -7.16
C GLN A 462 1.27 -36.51 -7.28
N PRO A 463 0.68 -35.63 -6.44
CA PRO A 463 0.98 -34.21 -6.50
C PRO A 463 2.45 -33.97 -6.16
N SER A 464 3.10 -33.06 -6.89
CA SER A 464 4.54 -32.81 -6.76
C SER A 464 4.92 -32.20 -5.40
N LEU A 465 4.06 -31.36 -4.81
CA LEU A 465 4.20 -30.78 -3.46
C LEU A 465 2.82 -30.45 -2.86
N LYS A 466 2.67 -30.64 -1.54
CA LYS A 466 1.49 -30.17 -0.80
C LYS A 466 1.58 -28.64 -0.67
N PRO A 467 0.56 -27.87 -1.11
CA PRO A 467 0.59 -26.42 -0.99
C PRO A 467 0.71 -26.02 0.48
N THR A 468 1.64 -25.11 0.79
CA THR A 468 1.84 -24.61 2.15
C THR A 468 0.88 -23.46 2.41
N ILE A 469 0.02 -23.62 3.42
CA ILE A 469 -0.87 -22.55 3.88
C ILE A 469 -0.02 -21.48 4.57
N LYS A 470 0.10 -20.33 3.94
CA LYS A 470 0.85 -19.18 4.47
C LYS A 470 -0.02 -18.21 5.25
N GLU A 471 -1.32 -18.16 4.95
CA GLU A 471 -2.29 -17.21 5.53
C GLU A 471 -3.56 -17.93 6.01
N LEU A 472 -4.29 -17.30 6.94
CA LEU A 472 -5.55 -17.82 7.47
C LEU A 472 -6.63 -16.73 7.47
N GLY A 473 -7.85 -17.09 7.10
CA GLY A 473 -9.02 -16.24 7.16
C GLY A 473 -9.85 -16.48 8.42
N VAL A 474 -10.26 -15.43 9.11
CA VAL A 474 -11.18 -15.48 10.25
C VAL A 474 -12.43 -14.68 9.89
N LEU A 475 -13.60 -15.30 9.94
CA LEU A 475 -14.90 -14.65 9.69
C LEU A 475 -15.75 -14.69 10.96
N ILE A 476 -16.12 -13.52 11.46
CA ILE A 476 -17.13 -13.35 12.50
C ILE A 476 -18.41 -12.83 11.82
N SER A 477 -19.52 -13.58 11.95
CA SER A 477 -20.80 -13.22 11.31
C SER A 477 -21.98 -13.48 12.24
N THR A 478 -23.03 -12.67 12.16
CA THR A 478 -24.34 -12.95 12.79
C THR A 478 -25.18 -13.92 11.95
N GLN A 479 -24.86 -14.02 10.66
CA GLN A 479 -25.56 -14.87 9.70
C GLN A 479 -25.01 -16.29 9.70
N ARG A 480 -25.81 -17.24 9.23
CA ARG A 480 -25.36 -18.62 9.06
C ARG A 480 -24.48 -18.71 7.83
N VAL A 481 -23.16 -18.74 8.05
CA VAL A 481 -22.17 -19.02 7.03
C VAL A 481 -21.46 -20.32 7.39
N ASP A 482 -21.73 -21.38 6.63
CA ASP A 482 -21.05 -22.65 6.83
C ASP A 482 -19.63 -22.57 6.25
N ARG A 483 -18.63 -23.13 6.96
CA ARG A 483 -17.22 -23.14 6.54
C ARG A 483 -17.02 -23.71 5.13
N SER A 484 -17.77 -24.74 4.77
CA SER A 484 -17.75 -25.37 3.44
C SER A 484 -18.32 -24.48 2.33
N VAL A 485 -19.30 -23.63 2.65
CA VAL A 485 -19.86 -22.64 1.73
C VAL A 485 -18.86 -21.48 1.53
N LEU A 486 -18.23 -21.02 2.62
CA LEU A 486 -17.18 -20.02 2.53
C LEU A 486 -16.00 -20.52 1.69
N PHE A 487 -15.56 -21.77 1.88
CA PHE A 487 -14.48 -22.35 1.09
C PHE A 487 -14.84 -22.42 -0.41
N ARG A 488 -16.03 -22.89 -0.77
CA ARG A 488 -16.48 -22.98 -2.17
C ARG A 488 -16.56 -21.61 -2.85
N THR A 489 -17.11 -20.62 -2.16
CA THR A 489 -17.19 -19.25 -2.69
C THR A 489 -15.80 -18.62 -2.81
N ALA A 490 -14.93 -18.82 -1.81
CA ALA A 490 -13.53 -18.38 -1.87
C ALA A 490 -12.77 -19.03 -3.04
N TRP A 491 -12.94 -20.33 -3.24
CA TRP A 491 -12.35 -21.07 -4.35
C TRP A 491 -12.70 -20.43 -5.69
N GLN A 492 -13.99 -20.23 -5.94
CA GLN A 492 -14.46 -19.68 -7.19
C GLN A 492 -13.97 -18.25 -7.44
N HIS A 493 -13.89 -17.43 -6.38
CA HIS A 493 -13.31 -16.10 -6.50
C HIS A 493 -11.82 -16.13 -6.86
N ARG A 494 -11.03 -17.00 -6.21
CA ARG A 494 -9.58 -17.09 -6.42
C ARG A 494 -9.21 -17.68 -7.78
N PHE A 495 -9.89 -18.74 -8.20
CA PHE A 495 -9.51 -19.51 -9.40
C PHE A 495 -10.41 -19.26 -10.62
N GLY A 496 -11.49 -18.47 -10.47
CA GLY A 496 -12.38 -18.11 -11.57
C GLY A 496 -13.19 -19.29 -12.14
N LYS A 497 -13.17 -20.46 -11.49
CA LYS A 497 -13.90 -21.66 -11.89
C LYS A 497 -14.72 -22.20 -10.72
N PRO A 498 -15.92 -22.73 -10.97
CA PRO A 498 -16.70 -23.37 -9.92
C PRO A 498 -15.90 -24.54 -9.34
N PHE A 499 -16.13 -24.87 -8.07
CA PHE A 499 -15.57 -26.07 -7.46
C PHE A 499 -16.25 -27.30 -8.10
N ALA A 500 -15.75 -27.71 -9.26
CA ALA A 500 -16.38 -28.68 -10.15
C ALA A 500 -16.16 -30.10 -9.63
N ALA A 501 -17.09 -30.57 -8.83
CA ALA A 501 -17.28 -31.96 -8.52
C ALA A 501 -17.60 -32.76 -9.80
N LYS A 502 -16.61 -33.29 -10.51
CA LYS A 502 -16.86 -34.24 -11.61
C LYS A 502 -17.50 -35.54 -11.05
N ASP A 503 -18.78 -35.71 -11.36
CA ASP A 503 -19.60 -36.93 -11.50
C ASP A 503 -19.60 -38.05 -10.44
N THR A 504 -18.87 -37.97 -9.33
CA THR A 504 -19.05 -38.93 -8.22
C THR A 504 -19.18 -38.24 -6.88
N ALA A 505 -20.40 -38.26 -6.32
CA ALA A 505 -20.69 -37.75 -4.97
C ALA A 505 -19.74 -38.29 -3.89
N GLN A 506 -19.11 -39.44 -4.13
CA GLN A 506 -18.13 -40.07 -3.25
C GLN A 506 -16.74 -39.41 -3.31
N ALA A 507 -16.24 -39.03 -4.49
CA ALA A 507 -14.98 -38.29 -4.62
C ALA A 507 -15.11 -36.90 -4.00
N VAL A 508 -16.26 -36.24 -4.20
CA VAL A 508 -16.58 -34.95 -3.56
C VAL A 508 -16.53 -35.06 -2.05
N ARG A 509 -17.22 -36.05 -1.46
CA ARG A 509 -17.21 -36.23 0.01
C ARG A 509 -15.80 -36.47 0.54
N HIS A 510 -14.96 -37.22 -0.18
CA HIS A 510 -13.59 -37.50 0.25
C HIS A 510 -12.70 -36.26 0.13
N THR A 511 -12.75 -35.54 -1.00
CA THR A 511 -11.96 -34.33 -1.22
C THR A 511 -12.41 -33.19 -0.32
N THR A 512 -13.73 -32.97 -0.16
CA THR A 512 -14.30 -31.99 0.77
C THR A 512 -13.87 -32.28 2.20
N LYS A 513 -13.95 -33.55 2.65
CA LYS A 513 -13.49 -33.92 3.99
C LYS A 513 -11.99 -33.72 4.17
N LEU A 514 -11.17 -34.11 3.18
CA LEU A 514 -9.72 -33.89 3.22
C LEU A 514 -9.39 -32.39 3.32
N ILE A 515 -10.12 -31.55 2.58
CA ILE A 515 -9.98 -30.10 2.61
C ILE A 515 -10.41 -29.55 3.97
N GLU A 516 -11.60 -29.90 4.45
CA GLU A 516 -12.16 -29.42 5.71
C GLU A 516 -11.29 -29.79 6.91
N ASP A 517 -10.76 -31.02 6.92
CA ASP A 517 -9.97 -31.55 8.03
C ASP A 517 -8.52 -31.05 8.02
N ASN A 518 -7.91 -30.84 6.84
CA ASN A 518 -6.45 -30.64 6.75
C ASN A 518 -5.97 -29.41 5.97
N LEU A 519 -6.82 -28.78 5.16
CA LEU A 519 -6.40 -27.73 4.24
C LEU A 519 -7.23 -26.46 4.28
N CYS A 520 -8.37 -26.44 4.97
CA CYS A 520 -9.29 -25.31 4.93
C CYS A 520 -8.76 -24.16 5.79
N PRO A 521 -8.26 -23.07 5.18
CA PRO A 521 -7.57 -22.00 5.88
C PRO A 521 -8.56 -20.97 6.47
N PHE A 522 -9.73 -21.42 6.91
CA PHE A 522 -10.80 -20.57 7.40
C PHE A 522 -11.26 -20.99 8.78
N ILE A 523 -11.42 -20.00 9.66
CA ILE A 523 -12.13 -20.10 10.93
C ILE A 523 -13.38 -19.27 10.80
N VAL A 524 -14.55 -19.91 10.89
CA VAL A 524 -15.84 -19.24 10.84
C VAL A 524 -16.50 -19.34 12.20
N ARG A 525 -16.84 -18.19 12.78
CA ARG A 525 -17.55 -18.13 14.04
C ARG A 525 -18.83 -17.34 13.86
N ARG A 526 -19.96 -18.03 13.97
CA ARG A 526 -21.28 -17.41 13.97
C ARG A 526 -21.60 -16.90 15.36
N LEU A 527 -21.90 -15.63 15.53
CA LEU A 527 -22.47 -15.13 16.77
C LEU A 527 -23.93 -15.61 16.83
N GLU A 528 -24.20 -16.56 17.72
CA GLU A 528 -25.55 -17.08 17.93
C GLU A 528 -26.45 -15.98 18.52
N VAL A 529 -27.78 -16.10 18.37
CA VAL A 529 -28.79 -15.10 18.83
C VAL A 529 -28.90 -15.04 20.37
N HIS A 530 -27.89 -15.55 21.08
CA HIS A 530 -27.77 -15.45 22.52
C HIS A 530 -27.28 -14.06 22.90
N ARG A 531 -27.77 -13.49 23.99
CA ARG A 531 -27.26 -12.21 24.48
C ARG A 531 -25.77 -12.34 24.82
N TYR A 532 -24.92 -11.74 24.01
CA TYR A 532 -23.50 -11.55 24.31
C TYR A 532 -23.30 -10.16 24.88
N SER A 533 -22.52 -10.08 25.95
CA SER A 533 -21.94 -8.84 26.42
C SER A 533 -20.75 -8.42 25.55
N SER A 534 -20.29 -7.18 25.71
CA SER A 534 -19.09 -6.66 25.07
C SER A 534 -17.86 -7.53 25.37
N GLN A 535 -17.73 -8.02 26.62
CA GLN A 535 -16.68 -8.92 27.09
C GLN A 535 -16.76 -10.27 26.38
N GLY A 536 -17.97 -10.82 26.24
CA GLY A 536 -18.23 -12.06 25.52
C GLY A 536 -17.82 -11.96 24.06
N ILE A 537 -18.17 -10.87 23.37
CA ILE A 537 -17.78 -10.64 21.97
C ILE A 537 -16.26 -10.54 21.81
N VAL A 538 -15.59 -9.77 22.67
CA VAL A 538 -14.12 -9.67 22.64
C VAL A 538 -13.46 -11.02 22.92
N HIS A 539 -14.01 -11.81 23.84
CA HIS A 539 -13.51 -13.15 24.12
C HIS A 539 -13.63 -14.06 22.88
N VAL A 540 -14.81 -14.10 22.24
CA VAL A 540 -15.03 -14.87 21.01
C VAL A 540 -14.02 -14.50 19.91
N ILE A 541 -13.79 -13.20 19.71
CA ILE A 541 -12.81 -12.70 18.74
C ILE A 541 -11.38 -13.14 19.11
N LYS A 542 -10.99 -13.00 20.38
CA LYS A 542 -9.68 -13.41 20.89
C LYS A 542 -9.43 -14.90 20.68
N GLU A 543 -10.38 -15.77 21.02
CA GLU A 543 -10.22 -17.21 20.88
C GLU A 543 -10.20 -17.65 19.41
N SER A 544 -11.00 -17.00 18.55
CA SER A 544 -10.96 -17.26 17.11
C SER A 544 -9.58 -16.93 16.51
N ILE A 545 -8.97 -15.83 16.95
CA ILE A 545 -7.62 -15.41 16.53
C ILE A 545 -6.54 -16.32 17.12
N GLN A 546 -6.66 -16.73 18.39
CA GLN A 546 -5.70 -17.67 18.97
C GLN A 546 -5.75 -19.03 18.28
N SER A 547 -6.95 -19.52 17.95
CA SER A 547 -7.12 -20.72 17.14
C SER A 547 -6.44 -20.55 15.77
N ALA A 548 -6.56 -19.38 15.14
CA ALA A 548 -5.87 -19.08 13.89
C ALA A 548 -4.34 -19.13 14.02
N GLN A 549 -3.80 -18.50 15.07
CA GLN A 549 -2.38 -18.50 15.37
C GLN A 549 -1.84 -19.92 15.57
N GLN A 550 -2.58 -20.75 16.32
CA GLN A 550 -2.20 -22.15 16.58
C GLN A 550 -2.19 -22.96 15.28
N GLN A 551 -3.17 -22.78 14.40
CA GLN A 551 -3.18 -23.46 13.09
C GLN A 551 -1.96 -23.06 12.25
N LEU A 552 -1.65 -21.76 12.16
CA LEU A 552 -0.48 -21.28 11.42
C LEU A 552 0.86 -21.77 12.03
N LEU A 553 0.96 -21.84 13.36
CA LEU A 553 2.11 -22.41 14.06
C LEU A 553 2.30 -23.89 13.72
N ASN A 554 1.22 -24.69 13.77
CA ASN A 554 1.25 -26.11 13.45
C ASN A 554 1.61 -26.36 11.97
N LEU A 555 1.22 -25.45 11.08
CA LEU A 555 1.55 -25.52 9.65
C LEU A 555 3.00 -25.14 9.35
N SER A 556 3.58 -24.24 10.15
CA SER A 556 4.96 -23.76 9.96
C SER A 556 6.02 -24.76 10.42
N ASP A 557 5.67 -25.70 11.29
CA ASP A 557 6.56 -26.78 11.74
C ASP A 557 5.84 -28.14 11.77
N PRO A 558 5.79 -28.84 10.63
CA PRO A 558 5.16 -30.16 10.53
C PRO A 558 5.95 -31.25 11.27
N SER A 559 7.16 -30.98 11.76
CA SER A 559 7.98 -31.99 12.44
C SER A 559 7.41 -32.42 13.79
N GLY A 560 6.39 -31.72 14.29
CA GLY A 560 5.80 -31.98 15.60
C GLY A 560 6.75 -31.74 16.77
N ASN A 561 7.99 -31.28 16.52
CA ASN A 561 8.97 -31.01 17.58
C ASN A 561 8.69 -29.69 18.32
N LEU A 562 7.67 -28.95 17.91
CA LEU A 562 7.24 -27.70 18.55
C LEU A 562 6.44 -27.91 19.85
N TYR A 563 6.29 -29.15 20.34
CA TYR A 563 5.57 -29.49 21.57
C TYR A 563 6.03 -28.77 22.86
N LYS A 564 7.11 -27.98 22.84
CA LYS A 564 7.52 -27.14 23.98
C LYS A 564 8.21 -25.82 23.61
N VAL A 565 7.89 -25.19 22.48
CA VAL A 565 8.07 -23.73 22.46
C VAL A 565 6.87 -23.16 23.22
N GLU A 566 6.86 -23.35 24.54
CA GLU A 566 6.15 -22.45 25.41
C GLU A 566 6.59 -21.07 24.96
N VAL A 567 5.67 -20.32 24.36
CA VAL A 567 5.86 -18.92 24.05
C VAL A 567 6.03 -18.28 25.41
N LYS A 568 7.27 -18.27 25.92
CA LYS A 568 7.62 -17.58 27.15
C LYS A 568 7.31 -16.14 26.88
N GLU A 569 6.14 -15.71 27.34
CA GLU A 569 5.53 -14.40 27.09
C GLU A 569 6.50 -13.26 27.43
N LYS A 570 7.53 -13.54 28.24
CA LYS A 570 8.59 -12.60 28.57
C LYS A 570 9.22 -11.92 27.35
N HIS A 571 9.36 -12.58 26.19
CA HIS A 571 9.85 -11.96 24.93
C HIS A 571 9.00 -12.35 23.69
N GLY A 572 7.85 -12.99 23.91
CA GLY A 572 7.01 -13.64 22.88
C GLY A 572 6.24 -12.71 21.92
N THR A 573 6.65 -11.45 21.77
CA THR A 573 5.85 -10.51 20.99
C THR A 573 6.19 -10.48 19.49
N THR A 574 7.42 -10.75 19.08
CA THR A 574 7.80 -10.58 17.66
C THR A 574 7.30 -11.71 16.78
N LYS A 575 7.58 -12.98 17.13
CA LYS A 575 7.20 -14.15 16.30
C LYS A 575 5.68 -14.33 16.22
N THR A 576 4.97 -14.20 17.34
CA THR A 576 3.50 -14.29 17.34
C THR A 576 2.87 -13.19 16.51
N ARG A 577 3.40 -11.95 16.56
CA ARG A 577 2.94 -10.86 15.68
C ARG A 577 3.27 -11.11 14.23
N GLU A 578 4.44 -11.65 13.92
CA GLU A 578 4.79 -12.03 12.55
C GLU A 578 3.81 -13.05 11.98
N ILE A 579 3.38 -14.02 12.78
CA ILE A 579 2.34 -15.00 12.41
C ILE A 579 0.97 -14.32 12.25
N CYS A 580 0.61 -13.42 13.17
CA CYS A 580 -0.65 -12.69 13.12
C CYS A 580 -0.80 -11.81 11.88
N ARG A 581 0.31 -11.32 11.31
CA ARG A 581 0.28 -10.62 10.03
C ARG A 581 -0.33 -11.50 8.95
N ASN A 582 -0.18 -12.81 9.01
CA ASN A 582 -0.77 -13.71 8.03
C ASN A 582 -2.24 -14.05 8.30
N ILE A 583 -2.91 -13.36 9.23
CA ILE A 583 -4.33 -13.53 9.51
C ILE A 583 -5.11 -12.40 8.85
N ARG A 584 -6.11 -12.77 8.05
CA ARG A 584 -7.11 -11.86 7.49
C ARG A 584 -8.40 -11.99 8.31
N PHE A 585 -8.85 -10.90 8.90
CA PHE A 585 -10.04 -10.90 9.75
C PHE A 585 -11.18 -10.16 9.05
N VAL A 586 -12.37 -10.74 9.04
CA VAL A 586 -13.61 -10.11 8.56
C VAL A 586 -14.65 -10.11 9.66
N PHE A 587 -15.29 -8.96 9.85
CA PHE A 587 -16.50 -8.80 10.64
C PHE A 587 -17.67 -8.47 9.68
N ASP A 588 -18.63 -9.37 9.52
CA ASP A 588 -19.53 -9.45 8.35
C ASP A 588 -20.62 -8.37 8.24
N ASP A 589 -21.16 -7.84 9.34
CA ASP A 589 -22.05 -6.68 9.28
C ASP A 589 -22.17 -6.05 10.68
N TRP A 590 -21.57 -4.87 10.84
CA TRP A 590 -21.57 -4.13 12.10
C TRP A 590 -22.97 -3.63 12.45
N HIS A 591 -23.71 -3.06 11.51
CA HIS A 591 -25.09 -2.62 11.74
C HIS A 591 -26.01 -3.77 12.20
N VAL A 592 -25.98 -4.91 11.52
CA VAL A 592 -26.77 -6.08 11.94
C VAL A 592 -26.31 -6.61 13.31
N PHE A 593 -25.01 -6.51 13.61
CA PHE A 593 -24.49 -6.82 14.94
C PHE A 593 -25.06 -5.88 16.01
N GLN A 594 -25.16 -4.58 15.73
CA GLN A 594 -25.73 -3.61 16.66
C GLN A 594 -27.20 -3.90 16.97
N ASP A 595 -27.97 -4.25 15.93
CA ASP A 595 -29.37 -4.66 16.09
C ASP A 595 -29.52 -5.98 16.86
N THR A 596 -28.60 -6.92 16.64
CA THR A 596 -28.65 -8.25 17.29
C THR A 596 -28.20 -8.19 18.75
N PHE A 597 -27.21 -7.35 19.08
CA PHE A 597 -26.61 -7.25 20.41
C PHE A 597 -26.58 -5.79 20.90
N PRO A 598 -27.76 -5.19 21.18
CA PRO A 598 -27.85 -3.76 21.50
C PRO A 598 -27.06 -3.37 22.76
N GLU A 599 -26.97 -4.25 23.76
CA GLU A 599 -26.21 -4.00 25.00
C GLU A 599 -24.70 -3.90 24.72
N ALA A 600 -24.15 -4.82 23.92
CA ALA A 600 -22.76 -4.78 23.52
C ALA A 600 -22.46 -3.58 22.61
N ALA A 601 -23.41 -3.23 21.73
CA ALA A 601 -23.29 -2.11 20.80
C ALA A 601 -23.35 -0.74 21.48
N GLN A 602 -24.10 -0.63 22.57
CA GLN A 602 -24.17 0.59 23.38
C GLN A 602 -22.90 0.84 24.21
N ASP A 603 -22.03 -0.17 24.37
CA ASP A 603 -20.76 -0.01 25.06
C ASP A 603 -19.75 0.72 24.17
N PRO A 604 -19.41 1.98 24.48
CA PRO A 604 -18.52 2.79 23.64
C PRO A 604 -17.08 2.24 23.62
N MET A 605 -16.71 1.33 24.52
CA MET A 605 -15.38 0.75 24.56
C MET A 605 -15.21 -0.46 23.63
N LEU A 606 -16.30 -1.11 23.20
CA LEU A 606 -16.23 -2.36 22.45
C LEU A 606 -15.48 -2.20 21.13
N LEU A 607 -15.98 -1.32 20.26
CA LEU A 607 -15.43 -1.15 18.92
C LEU A 607 -13.98 -0.61 18.96
N PRO A 608 -13.64 0.44 19.75
CA PRO A 608 -12.24 0.85 19.92
C PRO A 608 -11.33 -0.27 20.42
N HIS A 609 -11.81 -1.08 21.37
CA HIS A 609 -11.02 -2.19 21.91
C HIS A 609 -10.73 -3.25 20.86
N ILE A 610 -11.72 -3.64 20.05
CA ILE A 610 -11.54 -4.61 18.96
C ILE A 610 -10.53 -4.07 17.94
N PHE A 611 -10.69 -2.83 17.47
CA PHE A 611 -9.78 -2.20 16.50
C PHE A 611 -8.35 -2.16 17.04
N HIS A 612 -8.18 -1.67 18.28
CA HIS A 612 -6.88 -1.60 18.91
C HIS A 612 -6.25 -2.99 19.07
N PHE A 613 -7.02 -3.98 19.52
CA PHE A 613 -6.56 -5.36 19.68
C PHE A 613 -6.07 -5.94 18.35
N LEU A 614 -6.87 -5.86 17.28
CA LEU A 614 -6.52 -6.39 15.95
C LEU A 614 -5.26 -5.72 15.39
N SER A 615 -5.21 -4.39 15.41
CA SER A 615 -4.04 -3.64 14.92
C SER A 615 -2.78 -3.93 15.72
N ARG A 616 -2.89 -4.06 17.06
CA ARG A 616 -1.74 -4.39 17.91
C ARG A 616 -1.22 -5.82 17.71
N GLN A 617 -2.08 -6.75 17.31
CA GLN A 617 -1.65 -8.08 16.88
C GLN A 617 -1.03 -8.05 15.48
N GLY A 618 -1.20 -6.97 14.71
CA GLY A 618 -0.75 -6.89 13.32
C GLY A 618 -1.69 -7.60 12.34
N ILE A 619 -2.95 -7.84 12.73
CA ILE A 619 -3.96 -8.51 11.92
C ILE A 619 -4.58 -7.49 10.95
N THR A 620 -4.73 -7.88 9.68
CA THR A 620 -5.42 -7.04 8.70
C THR A 620 -6.91 -7.35 8.76
N ALA A 621 -7.70 -6.34 9.11
CA ALA A 621 -9.12 -6.51 9.40
C ALA A 621 -10.00 -5.72 8.41
N LEU A 622 -11.14 -6.29 8.04
CA LEU A 622 -12.18 -5.67 7.23
C LEU A 622 -13.53 -5.76 7.96
N PHE A 623 -14.08 -4.61 8.32
CA PHE A 623 -15.41 -4.49 8.91
C PHE A 623 -16.40 -4.12 7.83
N LEU A 624 -17.46 -4.89 7.69
CA LEU A 624 -18.58 -4.54 6.82
C LEU A 624 -19.61 -3.75 7.62
N ASP A 625 -20.20 -2.75 6.99
CA ASP A 625 -21.26 -1.94 7.61
C ASP A 625 -22.38 -1.68 6.62
N THR A 626 -23.61 -2.01 7.02
CA THR A 626 -24.80 -1.80 6.18
C THR A 626 -25.43 -0.46 6.48
N GLU A 627 -25.20 0.50 5.59
CA GLU A 627 -25.84 1.81 5.62
C GLU A 627 -26.77 1.97 4.41
N PRO A 628 -28.05 2.34 4.58
CA PRO A 628 -28.92 2.66 3.46
C PRO A 628 -28.51 3.98 2.80
N GLY A 629 -28.68 4.09 1.49
CA GLY A 629 -28.54 5.35 0.75
C GLY A 629 -27.17 5.57 0.07
N ILE A 630 -26.86 6.85 -0.16
CA ILE A 630 -25.65 7.32 -0.86
C ILE A 630 -24.62 7.73 0.21
N PRO A 631 -23.30 7.55 0.01
CA PRO A 631 -22.29 7.77 1.07
C PRO A 631 -22.05 9.26 1.46
N LEU A 632 -23.00 10.16 1.18
CA LEU A 632 -22.82 11.61 1.22
C LEU A 632 -22.91 12.21 2.64
N MET A 633 -23.68 11.62 3.56
CA MET A 633 -23.77 12.04 4.96
C MET A 633 -24.05 10.81 5.85
N PRO A 634 -23.24 10.53 6.88
CA PRO A 634 -23.63 9.52 7.87
C PRO A 634 -24.84 10.05 8.65
N ASP A 635 -25.99 9.38 8.50
CA ASP A 635 -27.24 9.75 9.18
C ASP A 635 -27.24 9.36 10.68
N ALA A 636 -26.30 8.50 11.12
CA ALA A 636 -26.26 7.97 12.49
C ALA A 636 -24.94 8.25 13.24
N HIS A 637 -25.05 8.51 14.56
CA HIS A 637 -23.92 8.72 15.47
C HIS A 637 -23.01 7.48 15.62
N SER A 638 -23.53 6.27 15.43
CA SER A 638 -22.76 5.02 15.46
C SER A 638 -21.70 4.95 14.37
N ASP A 639 -22.05 5.42 13.17
CA ASP A 639 -21.26 5.29 11.95
C ASP A 639 -20.00 6.16 12.03
N VAL A 640 -20.09 7.28 12.77
CA VAL A 640 -18.98 8.17 13.05
C VAL A 640 -17.84 7.43 13.75
N THR A 641 -18.14 6.47 14.62
CA THR A 641 -17.11 5.76 15.40
C THR A 641 -16.35 4.75 14.54
N LEU A 642 -17.05 3.92 13.76
CA LEU A 642 -16.40 2.98 12.84
C LEU A 642 -15.58 3.73 11.79
N ARG A 643 -16.13 4.81 11.23
CA ARG A 643 -15.43 5.65 10.26
C ARG A 643 -14.20 6.34 10.88
N ALA A 644 -14.28 6.81 12.12
CA ALA A 644 -13.16 7.45 12.80
C ALA A 644 -12.03 6.48 13.16
N LEU A 645 -12.37 5.21 13.47
CA LEU A 645 -11.39 4.20 13.86
C LEU A 645 -10.74 3.48 12.67
N ALA A 646 -11.45 3.35 11.55
CA ALA A 646 -10.94 2.68 10.38
C ALA A 646 -9.83 3.49 9.68
N SER A 647 -8.73 2.82 9.37
CA SER A 647 -7.60 3.43 8.65
C SER A 647 -7.96 3.78 7.21
N ARG A 648 -8.91 3.04 6.63
CA ARG A 648 -9.38 3.14 5.26
C ARG A 648 -10.85 2.78 5.18
N HIS A 649 -11.51 3.35 4.17
CA HIS A 649 -12.91 3.12 3.88
C HIS A 649 -13.05 2.69 2.43
N LEU A 650 -13.95 1.75 2.19
CA LEU A 650 -14.48 1.41 0.89
C LEU A 650 -15.96 1.70 0.94
N TYR A 651 -16.45 2.50 0.01
CA TYR A 651 -17.86 2.85 -0.09
C TYR A 651 -18.47 2.16 -1.28
N THR A 652 -19.66 1.61 -1.11
CA THR A 652 -20.46 1.04 -2.19
C THR A 652 -21.88 1.60 -2.14
N TRP A 653 -22.46 1.92 -3.30
CA TRP A 653 -23.85 2.40 -3.37
C TRP A 653 -24.49 2.07 -4.72
N LEU A 654 -25.81 2.15 -4.77
CA LEU A 654 -26.55 1.96 -6.02
C LEU A 654 -26.59 3.27 -6.81
N VAL A 655 -26.23 3.19 -8.09
CA VAL A 655 -26.29 4.29 -9.06
C VAL A 655 -27.39 3.99 -10.09
N PRO A 656 -28.39 4.86 -10.25
CA PRO A 656 -29.37 4.77 -11.34
C PRO A 656 -28.70 5.19 -12.67
N PHE A 657 -28.24 4.21 -13.45
CA PHE A 657 -27.43 4.43 -14.64
C PHE A 657 -28.21 4.05 -15.92
N TYR A 658 -28.71 5.05 -16.65
CA TYR A 658 -29.50 4.88 -17.90
C TYR A 658 -30.64 3.85 -17.80
N GLY A 659 -31.41 3.89 -16.71
CA GLY A 659 -32.53 2.99 -16.47
C GLY A 659 -32.17 1.66 -15.79
N GLU A 660 -30.87 1.37 -15.64
CA GLU A 660 -30.37 0.24 -14.86
C GLU A 660 -29.96 0.66 -13.45
N ARG A 661 -29.96 -0.28 -12.51
CA ARG A 661 -29.34 -0.09 -11.19
C ARG A 661 -27.99 -0.78 -11.19
N ARG A 662 -26.93 0.02 -11.12
CA ARG A 662 -25.54 -0.45 -11.07
C ARG A 662 -24.94 -0.14 -9.71
N ILE A 663 -23.85 -0.79 -9.35
CA ILE A 663 -23.20 -0.58 -8.05
C ILE A 663 -21.92 0.19 -8.29
N ALA A 664 -21.74 1.32 -7.60
CA ALA A 664 -20.48 2.04 -7.58
C ALA A 664 -19.62 1.59 -6.39
N ILE A 665 -18.30 1.68 -6.53
CA ILE A 665 -17.31 1.46 -5.47
C ILE A 665 -16.22 2.54 -5.52
N THR A 666 -15.80 3.04 -4.35
CA THR A 666 -14.72 4.04 -4.22
C THR A 666 -14.04 3.98 -2.85
N THR A 667 -12.86 4.58 -2.70
CA THR A 667 -12.11 4.65 -1.42
C THR A 667 -12.24 5.97 -0.67
N THR A 668 -12.77 7.01 -1.31
CA THR A 668 -13.00 8.31 -0.66
C THR A 668 -14.49 8.63 -0.69
N PRO A 669 -15.08 9.08 0.42
CA PRO A 669 -16.49 9.43 0.43
C PRO A 669 -16.72 10.61 -0.54
N PRO A 670 -17.73 10.55 -1.43
CA PRO A 670 -17.87 11.54 -2.50
C PRO A 670 -18.13 12.97 -2.03
N ALA A 671 -18.71 13.14 -0.83
CA ALA A 671 -19.05 14.46 -0.28
C ALA A 671 -17.84 15.23 0.30
N ALA A 672 -16.78 14.55 0.73
CA ALA A 672 -15.99 15.06 1.85
C ALA A 672 -14.77 15.91 1.50
N SER A 673 -14.36 16.05 0.24
CA SER A 673 -12.97 16.55 0.03
C SER A 673 -12.68 17.45 -1.16
N GLY A 674 -13.58 17.64 -2.13
CA GLY A 674 -13.18 18.29 -3.40
C GLY A 674 -12.11 17.49 -4.18
N VAL A 675 -11.53 16.44 -3.59
CA VAL A 675 -10.56 15.52 -4.18
C VAL A 675 -11.34 14.49 -4.99
N PRO A 676 -11.04 14.32 -6.29
CA PRO A 676 -11.61 13.23 -7.08
C PRO A 676 -11.16 11.92 -6.48
N SER A 677 -12.11 11.09 -6.09
CA SER A 677 -11.84 9.69 -5.91
C SER A 677 -12.29 8.96 -7.16
N PRO A 678 -11.47 8.04 -7.71
CA PRO A 678 -11.93 7.15 -8.74
C PRO A 678 -13.18 6.39 -8.26
N ILE A 679 -14.23 6.43 -9.06
CA ILE A 679 -15.48 5.69 -8.83
C ILE A 679 -15.53 4.61 -9.88
N PHE A 680 -15.52 3.35 -9.46
CA PHE A 680 -15.59 2.19 -10.34
C PHE A 680 -16.97 1.55 -10.24
N GLU A 681 -17.37 0.84 -11.29
CA GLU A 681 -18.55 -0.02 -11.30
C GLU A 681 -18.19 -1.38 -10.71
N LEU A 682 -18.89 -1.81 -9.66
CA LEU A 682 -18.82 -3.16 -9.15
C LEU A 682 -19.93 -3.98 -9.82
N ARG A 683 -19.56 -5.01 -10.59
CA ARG A 683 -20.54 -5.89 -11.24
C ARG A 683 -20.17 -7.36 -11.06
N PRO A 684 -21.16 -8.26 -11.00
CA PRO A 684 -20.86 -9.67 -11.11
C PRO A 684 -20.43 -10.02 -12.54
N ARG A 685 -19.47 -10.94 -12.66
CA ARG A 685 -19.02 -11.50 -13.93
C ARG A 685 -20.11 -12.46 -14.43
N ARG A 686 -20.83 -12.05 -15.47
CA ARG A 686 -21.78 -12.93 -16.16
C ARG A 686 -20.99 -14.03 -16.86
N VAL A 687 -21.08 -15.26 -16.34
CA VAL A 687 -20.62 -16.44 -17.06
C VAL A 687 -21.81 -16.91 -17.88
N GLU A 688 -21.75 -16.75 -19.22
CA GLU A 688 -22.85 -16.98 -20.16
C GLU A 688 -23.52 -18.37 -20.08
N GLN A 689 -22.96 -19.31 -19.30
CA GLN A 689 -23.42 -20.70 -19.19
C GLN A 689 -23.82 -21.12 -17.77
N SER A 690 -23.71 -20.25 -16.75
CA SER A 690 -24.06 -20.59 -15.36
C SER A 690 -25.49 -20.16 -15.03
N THR A 691 -26.39 -21.12 -14.77
CA THR A 691 -27.77 -20.84 -14.33
C THR A 691 -27.91 -20.62 -12.82
N GLN A 692 -26.84 -20.78 -12.04
CA GLN A 692 -26.84 -20.56 -10.60
C GLN A 692 -26.36 -19.14 -10.27
N PHE A 693 -27.30 -18.28 -9.84
CA PHE A 693 -27.13 -16.84 -9.59
C PHE A 693 -26.30 -16.49 -8.35
N GLU A 694 -26.04 -17.43 -7.43
CA GLU A 694 -25.44 -17.10 -6.13
C GLU A 694 -23.91 -16.93 -6.18
N ASP A 695 -23.26 -17.41 -7.23
CA ASP A 695 -21.83 -17.73 -7.25
C ASP A 695 -20.99 -16.90 -8.24
N GLU A 696 -21.52 -15.78 -8.76
CA GLU A 696 -20.79 -14.97 -9.74
C GLU A 696 -19.56 -14.25 -9.15
N GLN A 697 -18.39 -14.46 -9.75
CA GLN A 697 -17.14 -13.74 -9.43
C GLN A 697 -17.36 -12.24 -9.59
N LEU A 698 -16.94 -11.43 -8.61
CA LEU A 698 -17.03 -9.97 -8.74
C LEU A 698 -15.91 -9.44 -9.63
N ILE A 699 -16.25 -8.49 -10.49
CA ILE A 699 -15.31 -7.66 -11.21
C ILE A 699 -15.57 -6.20 -10.87
N VAL A 700 -14.49 -5.45 -10.73
CA VAL A 700 -14.55 -4.00 -10.64
C VAL A 700 -14.15 -3.45 -11.99
N ASP A 701 -15.02 -2.69 -12.62
CA ASP A 701 -14.85 -2.09 -13.92
C ASP A 701 -14.70 -0.57 -13.76
N PRO A 702 -13.60 0.04 -14.19
CA PRO A 702 -13.41 1.48 -14.10
C PRO A 702 -14.29 2.28 -15.10
N HIS A 703 -15.30 1.66 -15.73
CA HIS A 703 -16.26 2.31 -16.63
C HIS A 703 -16.86 3.61 -16.05
N PHE A 704 -17.19 3.62 -14.76
CA PHE A 704 -17.74 4.78 -14.07
C PHE A 704 -16.81 5.99 -14.01
N GLU A 705 -15.50 5.83 -14.20
CA GLU A 705 -14.60 6.98 -14.32
C GLU A 705 -14.94 7.89 -15.51
N MET A 706 -15.63 7.39 -16.53
CA MET A 706 -16.01 8.19 -17.69
C MET A 706 -17.22 9.10 -17.43
N TYR A 707 -17.78 9.06 -16.23
CA TYR A 707 -18.98 9.80 -15.85
C TYR A 707 -18.75 10.65 -14.58
N THR A 708 -19.51 11.73 -14.48
CA THR A 708 -19.59 12.62 -13.32
C THR A 708 -21.05 12.70 -12.86
N GLY A 709 -21.28 13.14 -11.62
CA GLY A 709 -22.63 13.23 -11.04
C GLY A 709 -23.24 11.87 -10.70
N LEU A 710 -22.41 10.84 -10.52
CA LEU A 710 -22.84 9.50 -10.08
C LEU A 710 -23.44 9.54 -8.66
N GLU A 711 -23.12 10.58 -7.90
CA GLU A 711 -23.47 10.70 -6.49
C GLU A 711 -24.74 11.55 -6.32
N SER A 712 -24.98 12.48 -7.23
CA SER A 712 -26.22 13.27 -7.31
C SER A 712 -27.29 12.61 -8.19
N SER A 713 -26.99 11.45 -8.81
CA SER A 713 -27.79 10.84 -9.87
C SER A 713 -27.97 11.72 -11.13
N ASP A 714 -27.22 12.82 -11.26
CA ASP A 714 -27.17 13.67 -12.47
C ASP A 714 -26.00 13.21 -13.36
N ILE A 715 -26.13 12.00 -13.89
CA ILE A 715 -25.04 11.31 -14.57
C ILE A 715 -24.76 11.98 -15.92
N LYS A 716 -23.57 12.56 -16.03
CA LYS A 716 -23.07 13.19 -17.25
C LYS A 716 -21.76 12.55 -17.65
N ARG A 717 -21.45 12.49 -18.94
CA ARG A 717 -20.11 12.09 -19.38
C ARG A 717 -19.09 13.14 -18.94
N VAL A 718 -17.92 12.70 -18.51
CA VAL A 718 -16.80 13.59 -18.24
C VAL A 718 -16.38 14.23 -19.56
N ALA A 719 -16.25 15.55 -19.57
CA ALA A 719 -15.79 16.26 -20.76
C ALA A 719 -14.33 15.90 -21.05
N LEU A 720 -13.97 15.72 -22.33
CA LEU A 720 -12.61 15.51 -22.78
C LEU A 720 -12.12 16.78 -23.48
N LYS A 721 -10.99 17.32 -23.03
CA LYS A 721 -10.28 18.37 -23.72
C LYS A 721 -8.95 17.83 -24.23
N VAL A 722 -8.71 18.00 -25.53
CA VAL A 722 -7.43 17.65 -26.15
C VAL A 722 -6.81 18.93 -26.70
N ILE A 723 -5.59 19.26 -26.27
CA ILE A 723 -4.85 20.43 -26.75
C ILE A 723 -3.67 19.96 -27.60
N LEU A 724 -3.71 20.23 -28.91
CA LEU A 724 -2.62 19.90 -29.82
C LEU A 724 -1.92 21.17 -30.30
N TYR A 725 -0.59 21.11 -30.42
CA TYR A 725 0.18 22.19 -31.01
C TYR A 725 0.11 22.13 -32.54
N ASN A 726 -0.29 23.24 -33.15
CA ASN A 726 -0.30 23.44 -34.59
C ASN A 726 0.54 24.68 -34.91
N GLY A 727 1.82 24.50 -35.27
CA GLY A 727 2.71 25.62 -35.58
C GLY A 727 2.30 26.50 -36.77
N ALA A 728 1.12 26.30 -37.38
CA ALA A 728 0.63 27.14 -38.48
C ALA A 728 -0.10 28.38 -37.94
N LYS A 729 0.52 29.55 -38.13
CA LYS A 729 -0.13 30.84 -37.85
C LYS A 729 -1.31 31.04 -38.82
N LYS A 730 -2.46 31.48 -38.30
CA LYS A 730 -3.59 31.93 -39.12
C LYS A 730 -3.12 33.02 -40.08
N LYS A 731 -3.33 32.82 -41.38
CA LYS A 731 -2.85 33.74 -42.43
C LYS A 731 -3.65 35.05 -42.48
N SER A 732 -4.82 35.06 -41.83
CA SER A 732 -5.78 36.16 -41.63
C SER A 732 -6.78 35.76 -40.54
N ASP A 733 -7.51 36.70 -39.95
CA ASP A 733 -8.64 36.41 -39.04
C ASP A 733 -9.76 35.60 -39.72
N GLU A 734 -9.75 35.55 -41.05
CA GLU A 734 -10.68 34.79 -41.88
C GLU A 734 -10.16 33.35 -42.09
N GLU A 735 -10.80 32.44 -41.37
CA GLU A 735 -10.71 30.97 -41.37
C GLU A 735 -9.38 30.32 -40.91
N PRO A 736 -9.40 29.52 -39.82
CA PRO A 736 -8.28 28.64 -39.51
C PRO A 736 -8.08 27.67 -40.67
N ILE A 737 -6.86 27.59 -41.21
CA ILE A 737 -6.46 26.47 -42.06
C ILE A 737 -6.31 25.26 -41.13
N GLU A 738 -7.44 24.69 -40.72
CA GLU A 738 -7.45 23.40 -40.07
C GLU A 738 -7.05 22.38 -41.11
N GLY A 739 -5.90 21.73 -40.87
CA GLY A 739 -5.49 20.62 -41.73
C GLY A 739 -6.55 19.53 -41.70
N GLU A 740 -6.74 18.84 -42.83
CA GLU A 740 -7.69 17.73 -43.02
C GLU A 740 -7.63 16.70 -41.87
N TYR A 741 -6.43 16.45 -41.33
CA TYR A 741 -6.22 15.60 -40.16
C TYR A 741 -6.91 16.12 -38.90
N ILE A 742 -6.77 17.41 -38.57
CA ILE A 742 -7.35 18.00 -37.34
C ILE A 742 -8.88 17.96 -37.43
N THR A 743 -9.45 18.24 -38.59
CA THR A 743 -10.89 18.14 -38.80
C THR A 743 -11.38 16.70 -38.67
N THR A 744 -10.66 15.74 -39.27
CA THR A 744 -10.99 14.31 -39.20
C THR A 744 -10.90 13.78 -37.77
N ILE A 745 -9.83 14.10 -37.03
CA ILE A 745 -9.66 13.64 -35.65
C ILE A 745 -10.62 14.34 -34.70
N ARG A 746 -11.01 15.60 -34.96
CA ARG A 746 -12.07 16.27 -34.20
C ARG A 746 -13.41 15.57 -34.37
N GLN A 747 -13.80 15.28 -35.62
CA GLN A 747 -15.04 14.56 -35.90
C GLN A 747 -15.04 13.20 -35.21
N LEU A 748 -13.94 12.46 -35.34
CA LEU A 748 -13.80 11.14 -34.72
C LEU A 748 -13.85 11.20 -33.18
N MET A 749 -13.20 12.19 -32.57
CA MET A 749 -13.27 12.41 -31.12
C MET A 749 -14.69 12.76 -30.68
N SER A 750 -15.43 13.56 -31.45
CA SER A 750 -16.83 13.86 -31.14
C SER A 750 -17.71 12.60 -31.28
N ASP A 751 -17.53 11.82 -32.34
CA ASP A 751 -18.32 10.60 -32.56
C ASP A 751 -18.08 9.56 -31.46
N LEU A 752 -16.82 9.39 -31.00
CA LEU A 752 -16.46 8.39 -30.00
C LEU A 752 -16.76 8.81 -28.56
N PHE A 753 -16.52 10.08 -28.21
CA PHE A 753 -16.61 10.55 -26.81
C PHE A 753 -17.90 11.32 -26.50
N GLY A 754 -18.64 11.80 -27.50
CA GLY A 754 -19.95 12.44 -27.37
C GLY A 754 -20.07 13.79 -28.09
N ASN A 755 -21.28 14.36 -28.10
CA ASN A 755 -21.63 15.61 -28.78
C ASN A 755 -20.64 16.76 -28.50
N GLU A 756 -20.55 17.72 -29.43
CA GLU A 756 -19.57 18.82 -29.49
C GLU A 756 -19.36 19.57 -28.17
N ASP A 757 -20.38 19.68 -27.31
CA ASP A 757 -20.30 20.38 -26.02
C ASP A 757 -19.40 19.68 -24.98
N HIS A 758 -19.05 18.39 -25.18
CA HIS A 758 -18.35 17.58 -24.18
C HIS A 758 -16.94 17.15 -24.59
N SER A 759 -16.63 17.10 -25.89
CA SER A 759 -15.28 16.73 -26.36
C SER A 759 -14.71 17.84 -27.23
N THR A 760 -13.77 18.61 -26.69
CA THR A 760 -13.18 19.75 -27.39
C THR A 760 -11.74 19.46 -27.78
N LEU A 761 -11.48 19.35 -29.09
CA LEU A 761 -10.13 19.38 -29.65
C LEU A 761 -9.74 20.84 -29.95
N GLU A 762 -8.90 21.40 -29.11
CA GLU A 762 -8.31 22.73 -29.26
C GLU A 762 -6.94 22.60 -29.95
N THR A 763 -6.72 23.35 -31.03
CA THR A 763 -5.39 23.52 -31.61
C THR A 763 -4.82 24.85 -31.21
N VAL A 764 -3.57 24.85 -30.76
CA VAL A 764 -2.85 26.05 -30.34
C VAL A 764 -1.82 26.41 -31.38
N ASP A 765 -1.81 27.67 -31.80
CA ASP A 765 -0.84 28.16 -32.77
C ASP A 765 0.53 28.46 -32.14
N SER A 766 1.46 28.96 -32.96
CA SER A 766 2.80 29.33 -32.50
C SER A 766 2.81 30.40 -31.40
N ALA A 767 1.82 31.30 -31.36
CA ALA A 767 1.72 32.33 -30.32
C ALA A 767 1.26 31.75 -28.98
N GLY A 768 0.50 30.66 -29.00
CA GLY A 768 0.09 29.94 -27.79
C GLY A 768 1.07 28.90 -27.27
N TYR A 769 2.23 28.69 -27.90
CA TYR A 769 3.26 27.75 -27.41
C TYR A 769 3.64 27.99 -25.94
N ASP A 770 3.91 29.27 -25.59
CA ASP A 770 4.22 29.67 -24.22
C ASP A 770 3.05 29.39 -23.26
N ARG A 771 1.80 29.57 -23.74
CA ARG A 771 0.59 29.27 -22.95
C ARG A 771 0.45 27.78 -22.68
N MET A 772 0.74 26.91 -23.65
CA MET A 772 0.74 25.46 -23.45
C MET A 772 1.80 25.04 -22.42
N ARG A 773 3.02 25.59 -22.54
CA ARG A 773 4.09 25.33 -21.57
C ARG A 773 3.69 25.80 -20.16
N ASP A 774 3.20 27.03 -20.05
CA ASP A 774 2.74 27.58 -18.76
C ASP A 774 1.57 26.74 -18.21
N TYR A 775 0.68 26.24 -19.08
CA TYR A 775 -0.39 25.33 -18.69
C TYR A 775 0.18 24.05 -18.06
N VAL A 776 1.16 23.40 -18.69
CA VAL A 776 1.84 22.20 -18.13
C VAL A 776 2.39 22.50 -16.74
N TYR A 777 3.04 23.63 -16.51
CA TYR A 777 3.62 23.95 -15.20
C TYR A 777 2.60 24.38 -14.13
N LEU A 778 1.45 24.95 -14.53
CA LEU A 778 0.44 25.46 -13.61
C LEU A 778 -0.55 24.39 -13.12
N GLN A 779 -0.58 23.19 -13.71
CA GLN A 779 -1.49 22.10 -13.31
C GLN A 779 -1.10 21.39 -11.99
N ASP A 780 -0.43 22.07 -11.05
CA ASP A 780 -0.01 21.44 -9.80
C ASP A 780 -1.20 21.28 -8.83
N GLY A 781 -1.85 20.12 -8.90
CA GLY A 781 -2.88 19.68 -7.94
C GLY A 781 -4.28 20.29 -8.12
N THR A 782 -4.47 21.20 -9.08
CA THR A 782 -5.81 21.73 -9.38
C THR A 782 -6.64 20.66 -10.11
N ARG A 783 -7.82 20.36 -9.56
CA ARG A 783 -8.77 19.42 -10.18
C ARG A 783 -9.46 20.12 -11.35
N LEU A 784 -9.45 19.47 -12.50
CA LEU A 784 -10.22 19.88 -13.66
C LEU A 784 -11.62 19.26 -13.60
N ASP A 785 -12.62 20.00 -14.07
CA ASP A 785 -13.99 19.50 -14.30
C ASP A 785 -14.08 18.61 -15.56
N HIS A 786 -13.00 18.55 -16.33
CA HIS A 786 -12.82 17.76 -17.54
C HIS A 786 -11.55 16.91 -17.45
N THR A 787 -11.39 15.98 -18.38
CA THR A 787 -10.14 15.27 -18.64
C THR A 787 -9.33 16.04 -19.65
N LEU A 788 -8.04 16.23 -19.39
CA LEU A 788 -7.19 17.01 -20.27
C LEU A 788 -5.97 16.22 -20.74
N VAL A 789 -5.95 15.96 -22.05
CA VAL A 789 -4.78 15.48 -22.77
C VAL A 789 -4.17 16.65 -23.51
N MET A 790 -2.86 16.83 -23.40
CA MET A 790 -2.18 17.91 -24.11
C MET A 790 -0.91 17.40 -24.77
N GLN A 791 -0.55 18.00 -25.88
CA GLN A 791 0.74 17.80 -26.51
C GLN A 791 1.81 18.51 -25.66
N VAL A 792 2.91 17.82 -25.38
CA VAL A 792 3.98 18.24 -24.48
C VAL A 792 5.31 18.14 -25.23
N ASP A 793 6.07 19.22 -25.30
CA ASP A 793 7.42 19.20 -25.90
C ASP A 793 8.38 18.36 -25.04
N GLU A 794 9.40 17.75 -25.64
CA GLU A 794 10.26 16.74 -25.01
C GLU A 794 10.88 17.16 -23.69
N PHE A 795 11.20 18.44 -23.53
CA PHE A 795 11.91 18.98 -22.38
C PHE A 795 10.94 19.62 -21.37
N TRP A 796 9.66 19.79 -21.70
CA TRP A 796 8.69 20.25 -20.71
C TRP A 796 8.50 19.19 -19.60
N SER A 797 8.10 19.66 -18.41
CA SER A 797 7.78 18.88 -17.20
C SER A 797 8.92 18.11 -16.51
N GLU A 798 10.16 18.19 -16.98
CA GLU A 798 11.30 17.51 -16.34
C GLU A 798 11.51 17.92 -14.87
N SER A 799 11.09 19.13 -14.52
CA SER A 799 11.28 19.70 -13.18
C SER A 799 10.05 19.65 -12.26
N ILE A 800 8.83 19.41 -12.77
CA ILE A 800 7.58 19.53 -11.99
C ILE A 800 6.60 18.38 -12.30
N PRO A 801 6.07 17.68 -11.28
CA PRO A 801 5.18 16.51 -11.42
C PRO A 801 3.72 16.87 -11.75
N SER A 802 3.48 17.74 -12.72
CA SER A 802 2.13 18.22 -13.10
C SER A 802 1.37 17.27 -14.03
N LEU A 803 2.08 16.36 -14.71
CA LEU A 803 1.49 15.31 -15.55
C LEU A 803 1.19 14.06 -14.72
N ALA A 804 0.20 13.27 -15.13
CA ALA A 804 -0.14 12.00 -14.50
C ALA A 804 1.00 10.99 -14.67
N ASP A 805 1.13 10.05 -13.73
CA ASP A 805 2.02 8.90 -13.93
C ASP A 805 1.35 7.90 -14.88
N LEU A 806 1.98 7.69 -16.03
CA LEU A 806 1.57 6.82 -17.13
C LEU A 806 2.39 5.51 -17.17
N THR A 807 3.17 5.22 -16.11
CA THR A 807 4.01 4.01 -16.04
C THR A 807 3.17 2.74 -16.17
N ASP A 808 2.07 2.66 -15.42
CA ASP A 808 1.19 1.49 -15.47
C ASP A 808 0.47 1.39 -16.84
N TYR A 809 0.07 2.52 -17.44
CA TYR A 809 -0.48 2.56 -18.80
C TYR A 809 0.51 2.04 -19.86
N MET A 810 1.79 2.42 -19.76
CA MET A 810 2.81 1.98 -20.72
C MET A 810 3.20 0.52 -20.56
N ASN A 811 3.18 0.01 -19.33
CA ASN A 811 3.46 -1.40 -19.04
C ASN A 811 2.26 -2.31 -19.31
N ASP A 812 1.04 -1.79 -19.24
CA ASP A 812 -0.17 -2.55 -19.52
C ASP A 812 -0.09 -3.16 -20.93
N GLU A 813 -0.42 -4.45 -21.00
CA GLU A 813 -0.60 -5.15 -22.26
C GLU A 813 -1.72 -4.49 -23.05
N THR A 814 -1.55 -4.48 -24.36
CA THR A 814 -2.63 -4.14 -25.29
C THR A 814 -3.58 -5.35 -25.38
N ASP A 815 -4.23 -5.68 -24.27
CA ASP A 815 -5.13 -6.83 -24.12
C ASP A 815 -6.47 -6.51 -24.78
N ILE A 816 -6.44 -6.45 -26.11
CA ILE A 816 -7.62 -6.27 -26.94
C ILE A 816 -8.17 -7.66 -27.21
N ASN A 817 -9.09 -8.07 -26.35
CA ASN A 817 -9.90 -9.28 -26.53
C ASN A 817 -10.61 -9.20 -27.90
N GLU A 818 -10.38 -10.21 -28.75
CA GLU A 818 -10.75 -10.21 -30.19
C GLU A 818 -12.22 -9.90 -30.50
N LYS A 819 -13.12 -10.01 -29.52
CA LYS A 819 -14.58 -9.83 -29.68
C LYS A 819 -15.11 -8.43 -29.40
N GLU A 820 -14.45 -7.60 -28.59
CA GLU A 820 -14.98 -6.26 -28.25
C GLU A 820 -14.52 -5.18 -29.25
N LEU A 821 -13.44 -5.42 -30.01
CA LEU A 821 -12.89 -4.45 -30.96
C LEU A 821 -13.28 -4.68 -32.42
N SER A 822 -14.12 -5.67 -32.74
CA SER A 822 -14.71 -5.76 -34.08
C SER A 822 -15.56 -4.53 -34.42
N ASP A 823 -16.00 -3.78 -33.41
CA ASP A 823 -16.99 -2.73 -33.54
C ASP A 823 -16.38 -1.32 -33.44
N ILE A 824 -15.12 -1.19 -33.00
CA ILE A 824 -14.44 0.11 -32.83
C ILE A 824 -13.01 0.04 -33.41
N GLU A 825 -12.92 0.29 -34.72
CA GLU A 825 -11.75 0.82 -35.44
C GLU A 825 -10.36 0.18 -35.22
N ASP A 826 -10.13 -1.01 -35.77
CA ASP A 826 -8.88 -1.28 -36.51
C ASP A 826 -9.12 -2.30 -37.64
N PRO A 827 -9.57 -1.86 -38.83
CA PRO A 827 -9.80 -2.74 -39.98
C PRO A 827 -8.54 -3.47 -40.47
N SER A 828 -7.35 -3.06 -40.01
CA SER A 828 -6.08 -3.56 -40.54
C SER A 828 -5.55 -4.81 -39.81
N ARG A 829 -6.08 -5.19 -38.64
CA ARG A 829 -5.65 -6.38 -37.88
C ARG A 829 -4.11 -6.46 -37.68
N LEU A 830 -3.41 -5.32 -37.67
CA LEU A 830 -1.95 -5.26 -37.72
C LEU A 830 -1.33 -5.35 -36.31
N ARG A 831 -1.43 -6.56 -35.73
CA ARG A 831 -0.44 -7.29 -34.91
C ARG A 831 -1.12 -8.09 -33.79
N ARG A 832 -1.01 -9.40 -33.92
CA ARG A 832 -1.34 -10.41 -32.91
C ARG A 832 -0.13 -10.60 -32.01
N GLY A 833 -0.22 -10.21 -30.74
CA GLY A 833 0.79 -10.53 -29.74
C GLY A 833 0.58 -9.73 -28.46
N GLN A 834 0.63 -10.42 -27.31
CA GLN A 834 0.71 -9.82 -25.98
C GLN A 834 2.03 -9.05 -25.88
N ARG A 835 1.99 -7.76 -26.25
CA ARG A 835 3.09 -6.82 -26.04
C ARG A 835 2.56 -5.66 -25.21
N SER A 836 3.39 -5.19 -24.29
CA SER A 836 3.13 -3.94 -23.58
C SER A 836 3.14 -2.77 -24.56
N ARG A 837 2.43 -1.67 -24.25
CA ARG A 837 2.51 -0.44 -25.06
C ARG A 837 3.95 0.05 -25.19
N LEU A 838 4.72 -0.08 -24.11
CA LEU A 838 6.16 0.21 -24.07
C LEU A 838 6.93 -0.58 -25.11
N GLU A 839 6.70 -1.88 -25.22
CA GLU A 839 7.30 -2.71 -26.28
C GLU A 839 6.91 -2.25 -27.67
N VAL A 840 5.66 -1.84 -27.89
CA VAL A 840 5.19 -1.33 -29.20
C VAL A 840 5.96 -0.08 -29.60
N PHE A 841 6.20 0.86 -28.68
CA PHE A 841 7.01 2.04 -28.95
C PHE A 841 8.50 1.70 -29.14
N ASN A 842 9.01 0.66 -28.47
CA ASN A 842 10.39 0.20 -28.60
C ASN A 842 10.69 -0.57 -29.90
N VAL A 843 9.70 -0.91 -30.74
CA VAL A 843 10.00 -1.59 -32.02
C VAL A 843 10.54 -0.63 -33.08
N VAL A 844 10.01 0.59 -33.20
CA VAL A 844 10.53 1.60 -34.16
C VAL A 844 11.96 1.96 -33.84
N THR A 845 12.26 2.03 -32.56
CA THR A 845 13.59 2.34 -32.10
C THR A 845 14.58 1.25 -32.46
N LYS A 846 14.20 0.05 -32.92
CA LYS A 846 15.19 -0.93 -33.43
C LYS A 846 15.88 -0.50 -34.73
N LYS A 847 15.28 0.39 -35.53
CA LYS A 847 16.01 1.11 -36.59
C LYS A 847 16.81 2.27 -36.00
N PHE A 848 16.24 2.95 -35.00
CA PHE A 848 16.86 4.03 -34.23
C PHE A 848 17.57 3.56 -32.95
N LYS A 849 18.39 2.50 -33.07
CA LYS A 849 18.62 1.37 -32.15
C LYS A 849 18.67 1.60 -30.63
N ASN A 850 18.83 2.83 -30.13
CA ASN A 850 19.16 3.12 -28.73
C ASN A 850 18.37 4.27 -28.07
N ASP A 851 17.51 4.98 -28.79
CA ASP A 851 17.11 6.34 -28.38
C ASP A 851 16.11 6.45 -27.22
N TYR A 852 15.08 5.60 -27.16
CA TYR A 852 14.08 5.67 -26.05
C TYR A 852 14.39 4.75 -24.88
N ASN A 853 15.37 3.84 -24.99
CA ASN A 853 15.80 3.03 -23.84
C ASN A 853 16.31 3.93 -22.69
N LEU A 854 16.79 5.15 -23.00
CA LEU A 854 17.15 6.17 -22.01
C LEU A 854 16.00 6.57 -21.07
N TYR A 855 14.75 6.58 -21.57
CA TYR A 855 13.57 6.88 -20.73
C TYR A 855 13.08 5.67 -19.93
N PHE A 856 13.42 4.45 -20.35
CA PHE A 856 12.78 3.22 -19.88
C PHE A 856 13.75 2.16 -19.35
N ASN A 857 15.02 2.51 -19.13
CA ASN A 857 16.01 1.53 -18.69
C ASN A 857 15.65 0.97 -17.31
N LYS A 858 15.37 -0.33 -17.25
CA LYS A 858 14.82 -1.06 -16.09
C LYS A 858 15.81 -1.19 -14.93
N GLU A 859 17.11 -1.02 -15.17
CA GLU A 859 18.17 -1.36 -14.20
C GLU A 859 18.46 -0.29 -13.14
N LYS A 860 17.92 0.94 -13.30
CA LYS A 860 18.11 2.04 -12.33
C LYS A 860 16.73 2.63 -12.02
N LYS A 861 16.55 3.14 -10.79
CA LYS A 861 15.27 3.60 -10.16
C LYS A 861 14.14 3.83 -11.17
N PRO A 862 12.96 3.19 -11.02
CA PRO A 862 11.90 3.22 -12.02
C PRO A 862 11.59 4.67 -12.40
N LEU A 863 12.05 5.08 -13.58
CA LEU A 863 11.79 6.40 -14.13
C LEU A 863 10.27 6.53 -14.27
N ARG A 864 9.71 7.55 -13.64
CA ARG A 864 8.29 7.86 -13.78
C ARG A 864 8.04 8.22 -15.24
N ILE A 865 7.18 7.47 -15.91
CA ILE A 865 6.76 7.77 -17.27
C ILE A 865 5.55 8.67 -17.16
N ASP A 866 5.66 9.96 -17.52
CA ASP A 866 4.56 10.93 -17.39
C ASP A 866 4.02 11.44 -18.73
N LYS A 867 4.64 10.99 -19.83
CA LYS A 867 4.30 11.39 -21.20
C LYS A 867 4.55 10.25 -22.19
N VAL A 868 3.78 10.25 -23.27
CA VAL A 868 3.75 9.17 -24.28
C VAL A 868 4.21 9.73 -25.63
N PRO A 869 5.15 9.10 -26.35
CA PRO A 869 5.57 9.61 -27.65
C PRO A 869 4.36 9.79 -28.60
N PHE A 870 4.27 10.96 -29.25
CA PHE A 870 3.13 11.30 -30.11
C PHE A 870 3.52 11.47 -31.57
N LEU A 871 4.49 12.36 -31.79
CA LEU A 871 5.10 12.63 -33.07
C LEU A 871 6.53 13.10 -32.82
N TRP A 872 7.37 12.86 -33.80
CA TRP A 872 8.74 13.35 -33.81
C TRP A 872 8.92 14.24 -35.02
N ASP A 873 9.85 15.18 -34.88
CA ASP A 873 10.24 16.12 -35.91
C ASP A 873 11.75 16.34 -35.79
N PHE A 874 12.41 16.70 -36.87
CA PHE A 874 13.84 17.00 -36.85
C PHE A 874 14.20 18.09 -37.86
N GLY A 875 15.28 18.81 -37.57
CA GLY A 875 15.77 19.86 -38.44
C GLY A 875 16.40 19.29 -39.72
N PHE A 876 15.99 19.81 -40.87
CA PHE A 876 16.67 19.58 -42.15
C PHE A 876 16.57 20.83 -43.04
N LEU A 877 17.25 20.81 -44.18
CA LEU A 877 17.26 21.94 -45.11
C LEU A 877 16.31 21.69 -46.29
N LEU A 878 15.61 22.72 -46.75
CA LEU A 878 14.97 22.76 -48.06
C LEU A 878 15.78 23.65 -48.98
N ALA A 879 16.30 23.09 -50.06
CA ALA A 879 17.18 23.78 -51.00
C ALA A 879 16.51 24.00 -52.35
N ASN A 880 16.69 25.19 -52.93
CA ASN A 880 16.23 25.48 -54.28
C ASN A 880 17.16 24.84 -55.30
N ARG A 881 16.73 23.72 -55.91
CA ARG A 881 17.56 22.92 -56.82
C ARG A 881 18.10 23.73 -58.01
N GLU A 882 17.29 24.59 -58.60
CA GLU A 882 17.68 25.40 -59.76
C GLU A 882 18.79 26.40 -59.40
N GLN A 883 18.65 27.06 -58.25
CA GLN A 883 19.67 27.99 -57.77
C GLN A 883 20.96 27.25 -57.42
N TRP A 884 20.88 26.08 -56.76
CA TRP A 884 22.04 25.22 -56.50
C TRP A 884 22.75 24.76 -57.78
N LEU A 885 22.00 24.31 -58.79
CA LEU A 885 22.55 23.98 -60.12
C LEU A 885 23.27 25.18 -60.75
N SER A 886 22.72 26.39 -60.60
CA SER A 886 23.34 27.62 -61.14
C SER A 886 24.70 27.91 -60.49
N ILE A 887 24.83 27.65 -59.18
CA ILE A 887 26.06 27.84 -58.43
C ILE A 887 27.07 26.73 -58.71
N ALA A 888 26.62 25.48 -58.80
CA ALA A 888 27.44 24.30 -59.12
C ALA A 888 28.16 24.41 -60.46
N LYS A 889 27.54 25.06 -61.45
CA LYS A 889 28.20 25.38 -62.73
C LYS A 889 29.41 26.32 -62.58
N SER A 890 29.42 27.15 -61.54
CA SER A 890 30.48 28.15 -61.30
C SER A 890 31.50 27.75 -60.24
N GLN A 891 31.17 26.83 -59.34
CA GLN A 891 32.05 26.37 -58.26
C GLN A 891 31.93 24.85 -58.10
N PRO A 892 32.91 24.06 -58.57
CA PRO A 892 32.85 22.59 -58.56
C PRO A 892 32.57 21.99 -57.17
N ASN A 893 33.14 22.58 -56.11
CA ASN A 893 32.97 22.11 -54.73
C ASN A 893 31.51 22.13 -54.25
N SER A 894 30.64 22.95 -54.85
CA SER A 894 29.22 22.98 -54.47
C SER A 894 28.43 21.75 -54.94
N SER A 895 28.85 21.09 -56.02
CA SER A 895 28.29 19.79 -56.42
C SER A 895 28.67 18.68 -55.42
N GLU A 896 29.86 18.78 -54.83
CA GLU A 896 30.32 17.85 -53.79
C GLU A 896 29.53 18.05 -52.50
N ILE A 897 29.35 19.31 -52.07
CA ILE A 897 28.55 19.64 -50.89
C ILE A 897 27.09 19.20 -51.06
N TRP A 898 26.49 19.41 -52.24
CA TRP A 898 25.16 18.87 -52.53
C TRP A 898 25.12 17.34 -52.39
N SER A 899 26.09 16.64 -52.99
CA SER A 899 26.12 15.17 -52.98
C SER A 899 26.32 14.60 -51.58
N ALA A 900 26.96 15.36 -50.67
CA ALA A 900 27.13 14.98 -49.27
C ALA A 900 25.87 15.23 -48.42
N LEU A 901 25.06 16.25 -48.76
CA LEU A 901 23.86 16.63 -48.00
C LEU A 901 22.57 16.05 -48.59
N SER A 902 22.52 15.69 -49.87
CA SER A 902 21.32 15.23 -50.57
C SER A 902 21.30 13.72 -50.76
N VAL A 903 20.12 13.11 -50.60
CA VAL A 903 19.83 11.73 -51.06
C VAL A 903 19.37 11.68 -52.53
N PHE A 904 19.19 12.86 -53.13
CA PHE A 904 18.79 13.05 -54.51
C PHE A 904 19.95 13.58 -55.33
N GLU A 905 20.19 12.99 -56.50
CA GLU A 905 21.24 13.49 -57.39
C GLU A 905 20.89 14.88 -57.93
N LEU A 906 21.86 15.80 -57.93
CA LEU A 906 21.62 17.18 -58.34
C LEU A 906 21.11 17.28 -59.78
N ASN A 907 21.66 16.48 -60.69
CA ASN A 907 21.34 16.51 -62.12
C ASN A 907 20.13 15.64 -62.48
N SER A 908 19.97 14.47 -61.84
CA SER A 908 18.87 13.55 -62.15
C SER A 908 17.62 13.76 -61.28
N GLY A 909 17.77 14.22 -60.05
CA GLY A 909 16.67 14.18 -59.08
C GLY A 909 16.25 12.75 -58.71
N GLU A 910 16.96 11.72 -59.19
CA GLU A 910 16.70 10.33 -58.81
C GLU A 910 17.15 10.09 -57.36
N TYR A 911 16.35 9.31 -56.65
CA TYR A 911 16.65 8.87 -55.29
C TYR A 911 17.71 7.78 -55.33
N HIS A 912 18.86 8.03 -54.70
CA HIS A 912 19.92 7.05 -54.56
C HIS A 912 19.86 6.44 -53.15
N LYS A 913 19.46 5.17 -53.05
CA LYS A 913 19.40 4.41 -51.77
C LYS A 913 20.74 4.32 -51.03
N LYS A 914 21.84 4.59 -51.73
CA LYS A 914 23.18 4.68 -51.14
C LYS A 914 23.65 6.11 -51.28
N LEU A 915 23.67 6.87 -50.19
CA LEU A 915 24.68 7.92 -50.03
C LEU A 915 26.02 7.24 -50.31
N GLY A 916 26.76 7.72 -51.31
CA GLY A 916 27.85 6.99 -51.97
C GLY A 916 28.73 6.19 -51.00
N SER A 917 28.92 4.89 -51.29
CA SER A 917 29.78 4.04 -50.46
C SER A 917 31.25 4.41 -50.64
N GLU A 918 31.79 5.20 -49.72
CA GLU A 918 33.15 5.19 -49.16
C GLU A 918 33.40 6.51 -48.41
N LYS A 919 33.48 6.45 -47.07
CA LYS A 919 34.16 7.43 -46.19
C LYS A 919 33.77 8.93 -46.33
N ASP A 920 32.90 9.38 -45.42
CA ASP A 920 33.16 10.54 -44.56
C ASP A 920 33.33 11.95 -45.17
N ARG A 921 32.46 12.43 -46.07
CA ARG A 921 32.39 13.88 -46.32
C ARG A 921 31.46 14.56 -45.31
N TYR A 922 31.97 14.66 -44.09
CA TYR A 922 31.53 15.65 -43.13
C TYR A 922 31.54 17.03 -43.81
N ILE A 923 30.38 17.68 -43.87
CA ILE A 923 30.26 19.07 -44.34
C ILE A 923 30.07 19.93 -43.11
N SER A 924 31.04 20.79 -42.81
CA SER A 924 30.89 21.71 -41.68
C SER A 924 29.89 22.81 -42.00
N TRP A 925 29.30 23.39 -40.96
CA TRP A 925 28.46 24.57 -41.10
C TRP A 925 29.21 25.74 -41.76
N TYR A 926 30.51 25.84 -41.54
CA TYR A 926 31.36 26.84 -42.19
C TYR A 926 31.39 26.68 -43.71
N GLN A 927 31.61 25.45 -44.21
CA GLN A 927 31.61 25.16 -45.64
C GLN A 927 30.24 25.45 -46.28
N PHE A 928 29.17 25.07 -45.60
CA PHE A 928 27.80 25.33 -46.05
C PHE A 928 27.49 26.83 -46.13
N PHE A 929 27.80 27.60 -45.08
CA PHE A 929 27.57 29.06 -45.10
C PHE A 929 28.49 29.77 -46.10
N GLY A 930 29.67 29.23 -46.42
CA GLY A 930 30.51 29.71 -47.52
C GLY A 930 29.80 29.64 -48.89
N ILE A 931 29.02 28.58 -49.15
CA ILE A 931 28.17 28.52 -50.35
C ILE A 931 27.01 29.53 -50.26
N CYS A 932 26.42 29.69 -49.07
CA CYS A 932 25.35 30.67 -48.88
C CYS A 932 25.84 32.09 -49.21
N GLU A 933 27.05 32.47 -48.80
CA GLU A 933 27.67 33.74 -49.19
C GLU A 933 27.85 33.90 -50.69
N LEU A 934 28.25 32.83 -51.38
CA LEU A 934 28.32 32.82 -52.84
C LEU A 934 26.93 32.99 -53.48
N ALA A 935 25.89 32.39 -52.90
CA ALA A 935 24.52 32.60 -53.35
C ALA A 935 24.09 34.07 -53.18
N ARG A 936 24.48 34.71 -52.07
CA ARG A 936 24.26 36.15 -51.86
C ARG A 936 24.93 37.00 -52.94
N SER A 937 26.15 36.65 -53.36
CA SER A 937 26.86 37.36 -54.44
C SER A 937 26.13 37.29 -55.79
N ARG A 938 25.26 36.30 -55.97
CA ARG A 938 24.39 36.12 -57.14
C ARG A 938 23.01 36.79 -56.99
N GLY A 939 22.77 37.52 -55.91
CA GLY A 939 21.50 38.18 -55.64
C GLY A 939 20.41 37.27 -55.06
N TYR A 940 20.74 36.05 -54.66
CA TYR A 940 19.79 35.16 -53.98
C TYR A 940 19.71 35.48 -52.49
N ILE A 941 18.60 35.10 -51.85
CA ILE A 941 18.49 35.08 -50.39
C ILE A 941 19.27 33.84 -49.92
N PRO A 942 20.41 33.99 -49.25
CA PRO A 942 21.39 32.91 -49.12
C PRO A 942 20.93 31.80 -48.17
N PHE A 943 20.28 32.16 -47.08
CA PHE A 943 19.76 31.25 -46.09
C PHE A 943 18.53 31.86 -45.42
N ASP A 944 17.56 31.04 -45.05
CA ASP A 944 16.43 31.47 -44.22
C ASP A 944 16.02 30.37 -43.24
N ILE A 945 15.13 30.70 -42.31
CA ILE A 945 14.59 29.75 -41.32
C ILE A 945 13.09 29.93 -41.20
N ASP A 946 12.38 28.84 -40.95
CA ASP A 946 10.95 28.88 -40.65
C ASP A 946 10.75 29.24 -39.17
N LEU A 947 10.37 30.48 -38.87
CA LEU A 947 10.14 30.97 -37.50
C LEU A 947 8.72 30.70 -37.01
N GLN A 948 7.95 29.84 -37.69
CA GLN A 948 6.59 29.51 -37.24
C GLN A 948 6.61 28.54 -36.05
N THR A 949 7.75 27.95 -35.73
CA THR A 949 7.98 27.25 -34.46
C THR A 949 8.98 28.06 -33.63
N SER A 950 8.59 28.42 -32.40
CA SER A 950 9.34 29.30 -31.49
C SER A 950 10.79 28.85 -31.25
N GLU A 951 11.04 27.54 -31.25
CA GLU A 951 12.36 26.99 -30.95
C GLU A 951 13.26 26.79 -32.18
N VAL A 952 12.86 27.17 -33.40
CA VAL A 952 13.66 26.87 -34.60
C VAL A 952 15.04 27.53 -34.56
N LEU A 953 15.12 28.79 -34.12
CA LEU A 953 16.40 29.49 -34.05
C LEU A 953 17.28 28.95 -32.91
N SER A 954 16.72 28.68 -31.73
CA SER A 954 17.48 28.09 -30.61
C SER A 954 18.01 26.72 -30.98
N CYS A 955 17.20 25.90 -31.67
CA CYS A 955 17.62 24.61 -32.21
C CYS A 955 18.73 24.77 -33.25
N LEU A 956 18.60 25.68 -34.23
CA LEU A 956 19.66 25.94 -35.21
C LEU A 956 20.97 26.41 -34.54
N VAL A 957 20.88 27.29 -33.55
CA VAL A 957 22.05 27.74 -32.79
C VAL A 957 22.71 26.56 -32.10
N LEU A 958 21.96 25.66 -31.46
CA LEU A 958 22.51 24.45 -30.84
C LEU A 958 23.13 23.50 -31.88
N GLU A 959 22.48 23.29 -33.03
CA GLU A 959 22.98 22.47 -34.14
C GLU A 959 24.36 22.98 -34.62
N VAL A 960 24.47 24.29 -34.86
CA VAL A 960 25.71 24.94 -35.33
C VAL A 960 26.76 24.98 -34.22
N TRP A 961 26.38 25.40 -33.01
CA TRP A 961 27.28 25.59 -31.88
C TRP A 961 27.92 24.28 -31.43
N CYS A 962 27.12 23.23 -31.20
CA CYS A 962 27.66 21.92 -30.80
C CYS A 962 28.53 21.32 -31.92
N SER A 963 28.18 21.54 -33.19
CA SER A 963 29.01 21.09 -34.31
C SER A 963 30.36 21.81 -34.36
N ILE A 964 30.40 23.12 -34.12
CA ILE A 964 31.65 23.89 -34.06
C ILE A 964 32.52 23.43 -32.90
N LEU A 965 31.94 23.11 -31.74
CA LEU A 965 32.71 22.58 -30.61
C LEU A 965 33.46 21.29 -30.98
N LEU A 966 32.80 20.39 -31.74
CA LEU A 966 33.45 19.18 -32.25
C LEU A 966 34.48 19.46 -33.34
N ASP A 967 34.22 20.41 -34.24
CA ASP A 967 35.19 20.82 -35.27
C ASP A 967 36.47 21.40 -34.66
N LEU A 968 36.34 22.09 -33.53
CA LEU A 968 37.47 22.60 -32.74
C LEU A 968 38.16 21.50 -31.90
N ARG A 969 37.77 20.22 -32.08
CA ARG A 969 38.25 19.06 -31.31
C ARG A 969 38.13 19.23 -29.80
N ILE A 970 37.21 20.07 -29.34
CA ILE A 970 36.91 20.19 -27.92
C ILE A 970 36.14 18.94 -27.56
N LYS A 971 36.69 18.18 -26.59
CA LYS A 971 35.95 17.07 -26.01
C LYS A 971 34.71 17.65 -25.35
N LEU A 972 33.57 17.51 -26.02
CA LEU A 972 32.28 17.65 -25.36
C LEU A 972 32.26 16.64 -24.20
N PRO A 973 31.60 16.96 -23.08
CA PRO A 973 31.43 15.99 -21.99
C PRO A 973 31.03 14.65 -22.59
N ASP A 974 31.68 13.57 -22.17
CA ASP A 974 31.37 12.22 -22.64
C ASP A 974 29.88 11.95 -22.50
N GLN A 975 29.20 12.58 -21.55
CA GLN A 975 27.73 12.58 -21.43
C GLN A 975 27.02 13.18 -22.64
N ILE A 976 27.41 14.32 -23.21
CA ILE A 976 26.80 14.87 -24.44
C ILE A 976 27.08 13.96 -25.64
N LEU A 977 28.24 13.30 -25.69
CA LEU A 977 28.62 12.35 -26.75
C LEU A 977 28.10 10.91 -26.55
N ASN A 978 27.82 10.50 -25.31
CA ASN A 978 27.39 9.16 -24.89
C ASN A 978 25.92 9.13 -24.45
N GLY A 979 25.30 10.25 -24.11
CA GLY A 979 23.84 10.43 -24.13
C GLY A 979 23.27 10.26 -25.54
N ILE A 980 24.18 10.24 -26.53
CA ILE A 980 23.99 9.86 -27.93
C ILE A 980 24.32 8.37 -28.17
N ARG A 981 24.98 7.65 -27.24
CA ARG A 981 25.49 6.28 -27.45
C ARG A 981 25.20 5.20 -26.41
N HIS A 982 24.87 5.45 -25.14
CA HIS A 982 24.29 4.53 -24.12
C HIS A 982 24.59 5.02 -22.68
N ASP A 983 23.67 4.66 -21.77
CA ASP A 983 23.85 4.43 -20.33
C ASP A 983 24.93 5.23 -19.61
N GLU A 984 24.56 6.36 -18.98
CA GLU A 984 24.81 6.64 -17.56
C GLU A 984 24.66 8.12 -17.22
N ALA A 985 23.88 8.37 -16.16
CA ALA A 985 23.71 9.63 -15.44
C ALA A 985 22.90 10.74 -16.14
N THR A 986 21.98 11.32 -15.36
CA THR A 986 21.48 12.69 -15.53
C THR A 986 22.64 13.59 -15.90
N MET A 987 22.57 14.24 -17.07
CA MET A 987 23.59 15.21 -17.46
C MET A 987 23.70 16.30 -16.40
N SER A 988 24.94 16.59 -15.99
CA SER A 988 25.25 17.76 -15.16
C SER A 988 25.55 19.00 -16.03
N THR A 989 25.27 18.95 -17.33
CA THR A 989 25.63 20.00 -18.29
C THR A 989 24.37 20.67 -18.84
N GLY A 990 24.09 21.87 -18.36
CA GLY A 990 23.11 22.77 -18.96
C GLY A 990 23.75 23.73 -19.96
N LEU A 991 22.97 24.71 -20.42
CA LEU A 991 23.45 25.73 -21.36
C LEU A 991 24.60 26.57 -20.79
N VAL A 992 24.58 26.83 -19.48
CA VAL A 992 25.62 27.64 -18.82
C VAL A 992 26.95 26.88 -18.81
N GLU A 993 26.92 25.59 -18.50
CA GLU A 993 28.08 24.73 -18.49
C GLU A 993 28.66 24.57 -19.90
N LEU A 994 27.81 24.51 -20.94
CA LEU A 994 28.25 24.54 -22.34
C LEU A 994 28.99 25.85 -22.70
N ILE A 995 28.51 27.00 -22.22
CA ILE A 995 29.17 28.30 -22.43
C ILE A 995 30.54 28.33 -21.71
N ASP A 996 30.59 27.80 -20.50
CA ASP A 996 31.78 27.78 -19.65
C ASP A 996 32.78 26.66 -19.97
N LEU A 997 32.53 25.85 -21.00
CA LEU A 997 33.46 24.83 -21.47
C LEU A 997 34.82 25.44 -21.79
N LYS A 998 35.86 24.85 -21.18
CA LYS A 998 37.27 25.22 -21.40
C LYS A 998 38.02 24.10 -22.10
N ASP A 999 38.96 24.44 -22.96
CA ASP A 999 39.91 23.46 -23.51
C ASP A 999 40.96 23.03 -22.46
N GLU A 1000 41.87 22.15 -22.86
CA GLU A 1000 42.98 21.67 -22.02
C GLU A 1000 43.90 22.81 -21.54
N LYS A 1001 43.87 23.97 -22.20
CA LYS A 1001 44.63 25.17 -21.85
C LYS A 1001 43.84 26.17 -20.99
N GLY A 1002 42.58 25.86 -20.64
CA GLY A 1002 41.72 26.73 -19.84
C GLY A 1002 41.03 27.85 -20.62
N VAL A 1003 41.12 27.86 -21.95
CA VAL A 1003 40.48 28.84 -22.83
C VAL A 1003 38.99 28.55 -22.88
N LYS A 1004 38.13 29.56 -22.61
CA LYS A 1004 36.66 29.44 -22.74
C LYS A 1004 36.24 29.23 -24.20
N CYS A 1005 36.28 27.99 -24.66
CA CYS A 1005 35.95 27.64 -26.04
C CYS A 1005 34.45 27.50 -26.27
N GLY A 1006 33.66 27.21 -25.22
CA GLY A 1006 32.20 27.24 -25.25
C GLY A 1006 31.65 28.56 -25.78
N GLU A 1007 32.03 29.66 -25.11
CA GLU A 1007 31.72 31.04 -25.46
C GLU A 1007 32.18 31.40 -26.89
N LEU A 1008 33.40 31.04 -27.27
CA LEU A 1008 33.94 31.32 -28.61
C LEU A 1008 33.12 30.61 -29.70
N ALA A 1009 32.84 29.32 -29.52
CA ALA A 1009 32.08 28.54 -30.48
C ALA A 1009 30.64 29.09 -30.62
N LEU A 1010 30.03 29.55 -29.52
CA LEU A 1010 28.72 30.19 -29.54
C LEU A 1010 28.76 31.50 -30.35
N ALA A 1011 29.77 32.33 -30.13
CA ALA A 1011 29.95 33.57 -30.88
C ALA A 1011 30.09 33.32 -32.39
N LEU A 1012 30.90 32.32 -32.77
CA LEU A 1012 31.06 31.90 -34.16
C LEU A 1012 29.75 31.37 -34.77
N ALA A 1013 29.01 30.56 -34.02
CA ALA A 1013 27.71 30.07 -34.45
C ALA A 1013 26.73 31.21 -34.74
N LEU A 1014 26.61 32.16 -33.79
CA LEU A 1014 25.76 33.34 -33.95
C LEU A 1014 26.17 34.19 -35.15
N GLN A 1015 27.48 34.41 -35.34
CA GLN A 1015 27.99 35.17 -36.49
C GLN A 1015 27.64 34.51 -37.82
N LEU A 1016 27.85 33.18 -37.94
CA LEU A 1016 27.54 32.43 -39.16
C LEU A 1016 26.04 32.48 -39.49
N ILE A 1017 25.19 32.27 -38.48
CA ILE A 1017 23.73 32.28 -38.64
C ILE A 1017 23.25 33.69 -38.97
N PHE A 1018 23.55 34.69 -38.14
CA PHE A 1018 22.98 36.04 -38.27
C PHE A 1018 23.48 36.79 -39.50
N SER A 1019 24.70 36.51 -39.99
CA SER A 1019 25.20 37.08 -41.25
C SER A 1019 24.41 36.59 -42.46
N ASN A 1020 23.88 35.37 -42.39
CA ASN A 1020 23.19 34.71 -43.50
C ASN A 1020 21.67 34.83 -43.47
N LEU A 1021 21.08 35.21 -42.33
CA LEU A 1021 19.64 35.40 -42.22
C LEU A 1021 19.18 36.74 -42.85
N PRO A 1022 17.99 36.77 -43.46
CA PRO A 1022 17.35 38.03 -43.81
C PRO A 1022 17.01 38.83 -42.56
N LYS A 1023 16.61 40.10 -42.75
CA LYS A 1023 16.17 40.94 -41.62
C LYS A 1023 14.99 40.26 -40.91
N MET A 1024 15.13 40.02 -39.61
CA MET A 1024 14.10 39.45 -38.76
C MET A 1024 13.47 40.55 -37.91
N GLU A 1025 12.17 40.43 -37.70
CA GLU A 1025 11.42 41.31 -36.81
C GLU A 1025 11.41 40.72 -35.41
N ILE A 1026 11.58 41.57 -34.40
CA ILE A 1026 11.61 41.19 -32.99
C ILE A 1026 10.64 42.11 -32.24
N GLU A 1027 9.70 41.50 -31.54
CA GLU A 1027 8.70 42.20 -30.72
C GLU A 1027 8.76 41.66 -29.29
N GLY A 1028 8.86 42.54 -28.30
CA GLY A 1028 8.95 42.15 -26.89
C GLY A 1028 10.16 41.26 -26.55
N GLY A 1029 11.21 41.27 -27.38
CA GLY A 1029 12.38 40.41 -27.24
C GLY A 1029 12.23 38.99 -27.80
N SER A 1030 11.11 38.67 -28.46
CA SER A 1030 10.89 37.41 -29.16
C SER A 1030 10.84 37.64 -30.68
N PHE A 1031 11.23 36.64 -31.46
CA PHE A 1031 11.15 36.73 -32.92
C PHE A 1031 9.69 36.69 -33.38
N VAL A 1032 9.33 37.57 -34.32
CA VAL A 1032 8.00 37.55 -34.93
C VAL A 1032 7.88 36.29 -35.80
N CYS A 1033 6.87 35.46 -35.51
CA CYS A 1033 6.63 34.23 -36.25
C CYS A 1033 6.37 34.53 -37.73
N ARG A 1034 7.21 33.96 -38.61
CA ARG A 1034 7.05 34.04 -40.06
C ARG A 1034 7.46 32.74 -40.76
N PRO A 1035 6.81 32.41 -41.89
CA PRO A 1035 7.30 31.39 -42.81
C PRO A 1035 8.72 31.72 -43.31
N ALA A 1036 9.52 30.70 -43.61
CA ALA A 1036 10.73 30.87 -44.42
C ALA A 1036 10.39 31.41 -45.82
N ASN A 1037 11.30 32.14 -46.45
CA ASN A 1037 11.09 32.62 -47.81
C ASN A 1037 11.21 31.44 -48.80
N PRO A 1038 10.17 31.11 -49.59
CA PRO A 1038 10.22 29.99 -50.54
C PRO A 1038 11.24 30.20 -51.68
N ASN A 1039 11.72 31.44 -51.88
CA ASN A 1039 12.76 31.77 -52.86
C ASN A 1039 14.17 31.77 -52.26
N ALA A 1040 14.32 31.45 -50.97
CA ALA A 1040 15.64 31.29 -50.37
C ALA A 1040 16.42 30.17 -51.08
N PHE A 1041 17.71 30.39 -51.22
CA PHE A 1041 18.66 29.42 -51.77
C PHE A 1041 18.59 28.12 -50.99
N THR A 1042 18.59 28.25 -49.67
CA THR A 1042 18.31 27.16 -48.74
C THR A 1042 17.56 27.71 -47.54
N ALA A 1043 16.66 26.94 -46.95
CA ALA A 1043 16.00 27.28 -45.70
C ALA A 1043 16.01 26.11 -44.72
N ARG A 1044 16.19 26.36 -43.43
CA ARG A 1044 16.06 25.31 -42.41
C ARG A 1044 14.61 25.17 -41.98
N HIS A 1045 14.13 23.93 -42.04
CA HIS A 1045 12.76 23.55 -41.73
C HIS A 1045 12.72 22.38 -40.75
N TYR A 1046 11.56 22.24 -40.12
CA TYR A 1046 11.09 20.99 -39.55
C TYR A 1046 10.21 20.29 -40.59
N TYR A 1047 9.99 18.98 -40.46
CA TYR A 1047 9.07 18.25 -41.32
C TYR A 1047 7.69 18.89 -41.37
N SER A 1048 7.17 19.28 -40.21
CA SER A 1048 5.86 19.92 -40.07
C SER A 1048 5.74 21.28 -40.77
N THR A 1049 6.85 22.02 -40.90
CA THR A 1049 6.87 23.30 -41.62
C THR A 1049 7.17 23.11 -43.11
N ALA A 1050 8.02 22.15 -43.45
CA ALA A 1050 8.38 21.79 -44.83
C ALA A 1050 7.21 21.22 -45.64
N ALA A 1051 6.34 20.44 -45.01
CA ALA A 1051 5.21 19.79 -45.69
C ALA A 1051 4.09 20.74 -46.14
N ARG A 1052 4.15 22.03 -45.78
CA ARG A 1052 3.12 23.02 -46.12
C ARG A 1052 3.09 23.29 -47.61
N LYS A 1053 1.89 23.47 -48.15
CA LYS A 1053 1.64 23.72 -49.59
C LYS A 1053 2.49 24.83 -50.21
N ASN A 1054 2.86 25.88 -49.44
CA ASN A 1054 3.68 26.98 -49.94
C ASN A 1054 5.13 26.56 -50.30
N TYR A 1055 5.67 25.56 -49.60
CA TYR A 1055 7.01 25.01 -49.85
C TYR A 1055 6.97 23.78 -50.74
N ASN A 1056 5.81 23.14 -50.78
CA ASN A 1056 5.51 21.96 -51.57
C ASN A 1056 5.24 22.25 -53.06
N SER A 1057 5.89 23.28 -53.61
CA SER A 1057 5.77 23.67 -55.02
C SER A 1057 6.50 22.71 -55.98
N GLY A 1058 7.20 21.70 -55.44
CA GLY A 1058 8.09 20.83 -56.19
C GLY A 1058 9.41 21.48 -56.60
N ARG A 1059 9.72 22.71 -56.18
CA ARG A 1059 11.00 23.37 -56.50
C ARG A 1059 12.10 23.11 -55.46
N LEU A 1060 11.70 22.77 -54.24
CA LEU A 1060 12.59 22.60 -53.11
C LEU A 1060 12.91 21.12 -52.92
N VAL A 1061 14.17 20.82 -52.61
CA VAL A 1061 14.67 19.47 -52.35
C VAL A 1061 15.13 19.41 -50.91
N PRO A 1062 14.72 18.41 -50.11
CA PRO A 1062 15.22 18.27 -48.76
C PRO A 1062 16.67 17.77 -48.75
N LEU A 1063 17.50 18.41 -47.94
CA LEU A 1063 18.88 18.05 -47.67
C LEU A 1063 19.05 17.79 -46.17
N LYS A 1064 19.96 16.90 -45.83
CA LYS A 1064 20.52 16.72 -44.49
C LYS A 1064 21.15 18.02 -43.98
N LEU A 1065 21.16 18.23 -42.66
CA LEU A 1065 21.88 19.37 -42.08
C LEU A 1065 23.41 19.18 -42.20
N PRO A 1066 24.17 20.26 -42.41
CA PRO A 1066 25.61 20.27 -42.16
C PRO A 1066 25.92 20.01 -40.69
N GLY A 1067 27.18 19.69 -40.41
CA GLY A 1067 27.67 19.49 -39.08
C GLY A 1067 27.43 18.09 -38.51
N TRP A 1068 27.48 18.02 -37.20
CA TRP A 1068 27.47 16.77 -36.43
C TRP A 1068 26.12 16.47 -35.81
N PHE A 1069 25.23 17.47 -35.72
CA PHE A 1069 23.99 17.36 -34.95
C PHE A 1069 22.76 17.85 -35.72
N SER A 1070 21.63 17.17 -35.50
CA SER A 1070 20.28 17.67 -35.76
C SER A 1070 19.54 17.75 -34.44
N VAL A 1071 18.97 18.91 -34.10
CA VAL A 1071 18.17 19.02 -32.88
C VAL A 1071 16.79 18.42 -33.12
N ARG A 1072 16.40 17.54 -32.21
CA ARG A 1072 15.13 16.83 -32.28
C ARG A 1072 13.99 17.73 -31.76
N GLY A 1073 12.86 17.67 -32.45
CA GLY A 1073 11.61 18.38 -32.12
C GLY A 1073 10.54 17.39 -31.68
N ASP A 1074 10.83 16.63 -30.63
CA ASP A 1074 9.92 15.60 -30.15
C ASP A 1074 8.72 16.17 -29.41
N TRP A 1075 7.57 15.58 -29.71
CA TRP A 1075 6.33 15.87 -29.04
C TRP A 1075 5.73 14.61 -28.46
N PHE A 1076 5.25 14.76 -27.24
CA PHE A 1076 4.60 13.72 -26.46
C PHE A 1076 3.14 14.11 -26.21
N LEU A 1077 2.34 13.16 -25.75
CA LEU A 1077 1.07 13.42 -25.08
C LEU A 1077 1.28 13.29 -23.57
N GLY A 1078 0.91 14.33 -22.85
CA GLY A 1078 0.80 14.32 -21.40
C GLY A 1078 -0.67 14.30 -20.99
N LEU A 1079 -0.96 13.61 -19.89
CA LEU A 1079 -2.27 13.65 -19.23
C LEU A 1079 -2.13 14.58 -18.03
N ALA A 1080 -2.96 15.61 -17.91
CA ALA A 1080 -2.89 16.47 -16.72
C ALA A 1080 -3.20 15.64 -15.48
N LYS A 1081 -2.38 15.74 -14.42
CA LYS A 1081 -2.56 14.98 -13.17
C LYS A 1081 -3.92 15.26 -12.51
N GLY A 1082 -4.44 16.49 -12.67
CA GLY A 1082 -5.76 16.91 -12.19
C GLY A 1082 -6.95 16.51 -13.05
N SER A 1083 -6.75 15.74 -14.12
CA SER A 1083 -7.82 15.30 -15.04
C SER A 1083 -8.93 14.55 -14.30
N ARG A 1084 -10.19 14.85 -14.64
CA ARG A 1084 -11.36 14.25 -14.00
C ARG A 1084 -11.46 12.73 -14.21
N SER A 1085 -11.09 12.25 -15.40
CA SER A 1085 -11.10 10.84 -15.79
C SER A 1085 -9.79 10.45 -16.47
N PRO A 1086 -8.84 9.83 -15.74
CA PRO A 1086 -7.59 9.37 -16.34
C PRO A 1086 -7.83 8.39 -17.48
N ARG A 1087 -8.73 7.41 -17.31
CA ARG A 1087 -9.07 6.41 -18.34
C ARG A 1087 -9.59 7.02 -19.64
N LEU A 1088 -10.41 8.06 -19.57
CA LEU A 1088 -10.85 8.79 -20.77
C LEU A 1088 -9.65 9.41 -21.51
N GLY A 1089 -8.69 9.95 -20.75
CA GLY A 1089 -7.46 10.52 -21.31
C GLY A 1089 -6.56 9.46 -21.93
N LEU A 1090 -6.42 8.30 -21.28
CA LEU A 1090 -5.68 7.15 -21.82
C LEU A 1090 -6.31 6.63 -23.12
N ARG A 1091 -7.65 6.57 -23.21
CA ARG A 1091 -8.35 6.21 -24.46
C ARG A 1091 -8.12 7.22 -25.57
N ALA A 1092 -8.14 8.51 -25.24
CA ALA A 1092 -7.82 9.56 -26.20
C ALA A 1092 -6.36 9.45 -26.69
N MET A 1093 -5.42 9.13 -25.79
CA MET A 1093 -4.03 8.84 -26.13
C MET A 1093 -3.88 7.60 -27.01
N ASP A 1094 -4.58 6.50 -26.71
CA ASP A 1094 -4.57 5.28 -27.54
C ASP A 1094 -5.07 5.59 -28.96
N LEU A 1095 -6.15 6.38 -29.10
CA LEU A 1095 -6.69 6.83 -30.39
C LEU A 1095 -5.68 7.70 -31.15
N LEU A 1096 -5.12 8.71 -30.47
CA LEU A 1096 -4.14 9.64 -31.05
C LEU A 1096 -2.83 8.92 -31.43
N CYS A 1097 -2.36 7.97 -30.63
CA CYS A 1097 -1.13 7.21 -30.90
C CYS A 1097 -1.38 5.93 -31.72
N SER A 1098 -2.60 5.69 -32.22
CA SER A 1098 -2.91 4.56 -33.08
C SER A 1098 -2.06 4.54 -34.36
N THR A 1099 -1.93 3.36 -34.98
CA THR A 1099 -1.20 3.19 -36.26
C THR A 1099 -1.81 4.07 -37.35
N ARG A 1100 -3.14 4.11 -37.43
CA ARG A 1100 -3.89 5.02 -38.33
C ARG A 1100 -3.59 6.48 -38.02
N GLY A 1101 -3.63 6.88 -36.75
CA GLY A 1101 -3.29 8.24 -36.34
C GLY A 1101 -1.88 8.66 -36.77
N ASN A 1102 -0.89 7.78 -36.60
CA ASN A 1102 0.49 8.02 -37.06
C ASN A 1102 0.57 8.17 -38.59
N PHE A 1103 -0.13 7.32 -39.34
CA PHE A 1103 -0.16 7.37 -40.80
C PHE A 1103 -0.84 8.66 -41.31
N GLU A 1104 -1.97 9.05 -40.73
CA GLU A 1104 -2.67 10.27 -41.13
C GLU A 1104 -1.88 11.52 -40.75
N ARG A 1105 -1.19 11.56 -39.60
CA ARG A 1105 -0.27 12.67 -39.27
C ARG A 1105 0.86 12.81 -40.28
N LEU A 1106 1.45 11.68 -40.69
CA LEU A 1106 2.50 11.64 -41.70
C LEU A 1106 1.98 12.14 -43.07
N ARG A 1107 0.79 11.72 -43.48
CA ARG A 1107 0.19 12.17 -44.76
C ARG A 1107 -0.26 13.62 -44.74
N ALA A 1108 -0.68 14.12 -43.59
CA ALA A 1108 -1.05 15.52 -43.39
C ALA A 1108 0.15 16.44 -43.19
N GLY A 1109 1.36 15.89 -43.03
CA GLY A 1109 2.57 16.69 -42.85
C GLY A 1109 2.65 17.34 -41.48
N ILE A 1110 2.10 16.70 -40.46
CA ILE A 1110 2.04 17.24 -39.09
C ILE A 1110 3.26 16.80 -38.27
N GLY A 1111 3.75 15.60 -38.54
CA GLY A 1111 4.87 15.02 -37.82
C GLY A 1111 5.17 13.63 -38.36
N LEU A 1112 6.34 13.13 -38.00
CA LEU A 1112 6.75 11.79 -38.37
C LEU A 1112 6.18 10.77 -37.36
N PRO A 1113 6.12 9.47 -37.73
CA PRO A 1113 5.52 8.46 -36.86
C PRO A 1113 6.49 7.95 -35.81
N VAL A 1114 6.06 7.91 -34.56
CA VAL A 1114 6.84 7.35 -33.42
C VAL A 1114 6.62 5.84 -33.24
N ARG A 1115 5.74 5.25 -34.07
CA ARG A 1115 5.40 3.81 -34.10
C ARG A 1115 5.58 3.23 -35.50
N GLU A 1116 5.78 1.92 -35.56
CA GLU A 1116 6.08 1.22 -36.81
C GLU A 1116 4.76 1.09 -37.55
N ILE A 1117 4.56 1.89 -38.60
CA ILE A 1117 3.29 1.89 -39.32
C ILE A 1117 3.15 0.63 -40.19
N LEU A 1118 4.24 0.18 -40.81
CA LEU A 1118 4.28 -0.97 -41.72
C LEU A 1118 5.52 -1.81 -41.48
N SER A 1119 5.48 -3.09 -41.87
CA SER A 1119 6.65 -3.97 -41.88
C SER A 1119 7.78 -3.41 -42.74
N ASP A 1120 9.01 -3.79 -42.43
CA ASP A 1120 10.24 -3.29 -43.08
C ASP A 1120 10.18 -3.26 -44.61
N ASP A 1121 9.60 -4.27 -45.25
CA ASP A 1121 9.49 -4.38 -46.71
C ASP A 1121 8.58 -3.31 -47.35
N SER A 1122 7.70 -2.69 -46.56
CA SER A 1122 6.68 -1.75 -47.05
C SER A 1122 7.00 -0.28 -46.74
N VAL A 1123 8.04 0.01 -45.95
CA VAL A 1123 8.40 1.39 -45.56
C VAL A 1123 8.73 2.26 -46.79
N GLY A 1124 9.36 1.67 -47.81
CA GLY A 1124 9.68 2.36 -49.07
C GLY A 1124 8.45 2.78 -49.89
N SER A 1125 7.27 2.24 -49.59
CA SER A 1125 6.00 2.59 -50.26
C SER A 1125 5.24 3.73 -49.55
N VAL A 1126 5.61 4.05 -48.30
CA VAL A 1126 4.90 5.07 -47.52
C VAL A 1126 5.29 6.45 -48.01
N ARG A 1127 4.32 7.15 -48.58
CA ARG A 1127 4.47 8.53 -49.05
C ARG A 1127 4.25 9.51 -47.90
N THR A 1128 5.17 10.46 -47.75
CA THR A 1128 5.04 11.57 -46.81
C THR A 1128 4.29 12.74 -47.45
N ALA A 1129 3.85 13.72 -46.66
CA ALA A 1129 3.29 14.96 -47.19
C ALA A 1129 4.30 15.81 -47.99
N LEU A 1130 5.60 15.59 -47.81
CA LEU A 1130 6.64 16.36 -48.48
C LEU A 1130 6.77 15.89 -49.94
N VAL A 1131 6.89 16.84 -50.86
CA VAL A 1131 7.03 16.59 -52.30
C VAL A 1131 8.35 17.18 -52.78
N ALA A 1132 9.06 16.40 -53.58
CA ALA A 1132 10.23 16.82 -54.34
C ALA A 1132 9.90 16.80 -55.85
N PRO A 1133 10.66 17.53 -56.68
CA PRO A 1133 10.57 17.38 -58.13
C PRO A 1133 11.05 15.98 -58.54
N TRP A 1134 10.23 15.22 -59.30
CA TRP A 1134 10.64 13.99 -59.95
C TRP A 1134 10.92 14.24 -61.44
N LYS A 1135 11.93 13.56 -61.98
CA LYS A 1135 12.42 13.79 -63.33
C LYS A 1135 11.45 13.29 -64.40
N SER A 1136 11.19 14.15 -65.39
CA SER A 1136 11.83 13.97 -66.70
C SER A 1136 12.08 15.35 -67.31
N ASP A 1137 13.33 15.66 -67.68
CA ASP A 1137 13.70 16.91 -68.38
C ASP A 1137 13.10 17.00 -69.81
N LEU A 1138 12.14 16.14 -70.15
CA LEU A 1138 11.60 15.97 -71.51
C LEU A 1138 10.07 16.16 -71.61
N THR A 1139 9.36 16.40 -70.50
CA THR A 1139 7.92 16.68 -70.52
C THR A 1139 7.57 17.89 -69.66
N PRO A 1140 6.90 18.93 -70.20
CA PRO A 1140 6.50 20.13 -69.44
C PRO A 1140 5.47 19.86 -68.32
N ASN A 1141 5.00 18.61 -68.17
CA ASN A 1141 4.26 18.15 -67.00
C ASN A 1141 5.25 17.45 -66.05
N MET A 1142 5.83 18.19 -65.11
CA MET A 1142 6.58 17.59 -64.00
C MET A 1142 5.61 16.82 -63.11
N ASP A 1143 5.75 15.49 -63.04
CA ASP A 1143 5.05 14.70 -62.03
C ASP A 1143 5.63 15.03 -60.65
N ILE A 1144 4.85 15.77 -59.86
CA ILE A 1144 5.12 16.12 -58.47
C ILE A 1144 4.92 14.85 -57.63
N GLY A 1145 6.02 14.23 -57.18
CA GLY A 1145 5.99 12.96 -56.46
C GLY A 1145 6.32 13.11 -54.98
N HIS A 1146 5.47 12.53 -54.12
CA HIS A 1146 5.69 12.50 -52.69
C HIS A 1146 7.00 11.78 -52.33
N ILE A 1147 7.76 12.37 -51.42
CA ILE A 1147 8.97 11.79 -50.85
C ILE A 1147 8.57 10.62 -49.97
N THR A 1148 9.26 9.50 -50.11
CA THR A 1148 9.01 8.30 -49.30
C THR A 1148 9.57 8.48 -47.90
N LEU A 1149 8.97 7.78 -46.93
CA LEU A 1149 9.45 7.81 -45.54
C LEU A 1149 10.90 7.31 -45.43
N GLU A 1150 11.28 6.31 -46.23
CA GLU A 1150 12.65 5.81 -46.33
C GLU A 1150 13.64 6.90 -46.78
N ALA A 1151 13.30 7.67 -47.81
CA ALA A 1151 14.14 8.77 -48.29
C ALA A 1151 14.28 9.90 -47.25
N LEU A 1152 13.22 10.15 -46.49
CA LEU A 1152 13.26 11.13 -45.41
C LEU A 1152 14.09 10.64 -44.20
N TYR A 1153 14.07 9.34 -43.89
CA TYR A 1153 14.98 8.80 -42.87
C TYR A 1153 16.44 8.84 -43.31
N ALA A 1154 16.71 8.71 -44.62
CA ALA A 1154 18.08 8.78 -45.13
C ALA A 1154 18.73 10.18 -44.99
N ILE A 1155 17.95 11.25 -44.79
CA ILE A 1155 18.50 12.59 -44.46
C ILE A 1155 18.64 12.84 -42.95
N ALA A 1156 18.05 11.99 -42.11
CA ALA A 1156 18.14 12.07 -40.67
C ALA A 1156 19.52 11.55 -40.16
N PRO A 1157 19.92 11.88 -38.92
CA PRO A 1157 20.97 11.18 -38.19
C PRO A 1157 20.91 9.66 -38.32
N ASP A 1158 22.04 9.03 -38.65
CA ASP A 1158 22.14 7.56 -38.70
C ASP A 1158 22.34 7.05 -37.28
N SER A 1159 21.39 6.24 -36.84
CA SER A 1159 21.28 5.69 -35.51
C SER A 1159 21.96 4.35 -35.34
N ASN A 1160 22.62 3.80 -36.37
CA ASN A 1160 23.27 2.50 -36.27
C ASN A 1160 24.69 2.64 -35.67
N PRO A 1161 24.92 2.25 -34.38
CA PRO A 1161 26.19 2.49 -33.70
C PRO A 1161 27.28 1.50 -34.08
N SER A 1162 27.00 0.55 -34.99
CA SER A 1162 27.83 -0.63 -35.22
C SER A 1162 29.23 -0.34 -35.79
N GLU A 1163 29.52 0.91 -36.15
CA GLU A 1163 30.84 1.33 -36.61
C GLU A 1163 31.40 2.47 -35.72
N PRO A 1164 32.09 2.13 -34.61
CA PRO A 1164 32.53 3.10 -33.58
C PRO A 1164 33.51 4.17 -34.10
N ASN A 1165 34.15 3.93 -35.24
CA ASN A 1165 35.16 4.83 -35.83
C ASN A 1165 34.61 5.78 -36.91
N LYS A 1166 33.31 5.70 -37.24
CA LYS A 1166 32.73 6.62 -38.23
C LYS A 1166 32.23 7.90 -37.55
N PRO A 1167 32.51 9.08 -38.14
CA PRO A 1167 31.89 10.32 -37.70
C PRO A 1167 30.37 10.21 -37.89
N GLN A 1168 29.65 10.05 -36.77
CA GLN A 1168 28.20 9.91 -36.79
C GLN A 1168 27.55 11.30 -36.76
N PHE A 1169 26.63 11.52 -37.67
CA PHE A 1169 25.68 12.62 -37.57
C PHE A 1169 24.60 12.19 -36.58
N ASN A 1170 24.43 12.95 -35.50
CA ASN A 1170 23.71 12.53 -34.30
C ASN A 1170 22.47 13.40 -34.03
N PHE A 1171 21.53 12.87 -33.25
CA PHE A 1171 20.47 13.68 -32.66
C PHE A 1171 20.97 14.41 -31.42
N LEU A 1172 20.61 15.68 -31.28
CA LEU A 1172 20.77 16.47 -30.07
C LEU A 1172 19.40 16.68 -29.42
N TRP A 1173 19.22 16.13 -28.23
CA TRP A 1173 17.98 16.21 -27.47
C TRP A 1173 18.04 17.37 -26.49
N ARG A 1174 17.04 18.25 -26.50
CA ARG A 1174 17.03 19.40 -25.58
C ARG A 1174 16.78 18.96 -24.14
N SER A 1175 16.03 17.87 -23.96
CA SER A 1175 15.80 17.20 -22.67
C SER A 1175 17.07 16.65 -22.01
N LEU A 1176 18.15 16.47 -22.79
CA LEU A 1176 19.44 16.06 -22.23
C LEU A 1176 20.24 17.25 -21.65
N LEU A 1177 19.88 18.49 -22.01
CA LEU A 1177 20.52 19.68 -21.46
C LEU A 1177 19.86 20.01 -20.12
N GLN A 1178 20.64 19.99 -19.05
CA GLN A 1178 20.12 20.21 -17.71
C GLN A 1178 19.42 21.59 -17.60
N HIS A 1179 18.20 21.60 -17.06
CA HIS A 1179 17.39 22.82 -16.88
C HIS A 1179 17.12 23.59 -18.19
N TYR A 1180 17.16 22.93 -19.34
CA TYR A 1180 16.82 23.56 -20.61
C TYR A 1180 15.38 24.09 -20.59
N ASP A 1181 14.47 23.36 -19.96
CA ASP A 1181 13.08 23.74 -19.77
C ASP A 1181 12.91 25.11 -19.09
N GLN A 1182 13.67 25.34 -18.02
CA GLN A 1182 13.69 26.59 -17.26
C GLN A 1182 14.43 27.73 -17.98
N THR A 1183 15.41 27.39 -18.82
CA THR A 1183 16.30 28.37 -19.46
C THR A 1183 15.91 28.71 -20.89
N SER A 1184 15.16 27.86 -21.60
CA SER A 1184 14.74 28.01 -23.01
C SER A 1184 14.16 29.39 -23.31
N ARG A 1185 13.21 29.87 -22.49
CA ARG A 1185 12.58 31.20 -22.67
C ARG A 1185 13.60 32.33 -22.55
N ARG A 1186 14.54 32.22 -21.61
CA ARG A 1186 15.61 33.22 -21.42
C ARG A 1186 16.60 33.16 -22.58
N PHE A 1187 16.97 31.96 -22.99
CA PHE A 1187 17.86 31.73 -24.12
C PHE A 1187 17.28 32.29 -25.42
N HIS A 1188 16.01 31.99 -25.72
CA HIS A 1188 15.33 32.52 -26.89
C HIS A 1188 15.26 34.06 -26.90
N ARG A 1189 14.90 34.68 -25.76
CA ARG A 1189 14.88 36.16 -25.64
C ARG A 1189 16.28 36.77 -25.75
N TRP A 1190 17.28 36.08 -25.21
CA TRP A 1190 18.68 36.48 -25.34
C TRP A 1190 19.13 36.44 -26.80
N LEU A 1191 18.79 35.39 -27.55
CA LEU A 1191 19.05 35.30 -28.99
C LEU A 1191 18.40 36.46 -29.77
N GLY A 1192 17.18 36.86 -29.40
CA GLY A 1192 16.53 38.06 -29.94
C GLY A 1192 17.36 39.33 -29.73
N ARG A 1193 17.83 39.56 -28.50
CA ARG A 1193 18.69 40.71 -28.19
C ARG A 1193 20.02 40.67 -28.95
N MET A 1194 20.66 39.50 -29.00
CA MET A 1194 21.91 39.32 -29.74
C MET A 1194 21.74 39.60 -31.23
N TYR A 1195 20.60 39.21 -31.81
CA TYR A 1195 20.30 39.54 -33.20
C TYR A 1195 20.11 41.05 -33.43
N LEU A 1196 19.38 41.75 -32.55
CA LEU A 1196 19.22 43.21 -32.65
C LEU A 1196 20.58 43.93 -32.57
N MET A 1197 21.44 43.49 -31.66
CA MET A 1197 22.80 44.02 -31.55
C MET A 1197 23.59 43.78 -32.83
N HIS A 1198 23.58 42.54 -33.35
CA HIS A 1198 24.24 42.20 -34.60
C HIS A 1198 23.72 43.04 -35.79
N ASP A 1199 22.39 43.23 -35.91
CA ASP A 1199 21.81 44.05 -36.99
C ASP A 1199 22.17 45.53 -36.86
N ALA A 1200 22.11 46.10 -35.65
CA ALA A 1200 22.53 47.47 -35.37
C ALA A 1200 24.01 47.69 -35.72
N TRP A 1201 24.86 46.72 -35.38
CA TRP A 1201 26.29 46.75 -35.71
C TRP A 1201 26.51 46.63 -37.21
N ARG A 1202 25.79 45.73 -37.87
CA ARG A 1202 25.83 45.60 -39.32
C ARG A 1202 25.50 46.92 -40.02
N ILE A 1203 24.48 47.64 -39.53
CA ILE A 1203 24.10 48.96 -40.05
C ILE A 1203 25.18 50.01 -39.74
N HIS A 1204 25.68 50.06 -38.51
CA HIS A 1204 26.69 51.05 -38.08
C HIS A 1204 28.01 50.90 -38.84
N PHE A 1205 28.53 49.68 -38.99
CA PHE A 1205 29.77 49.42 -39.73
C PHE A 1205 29.60 49.52 -41.24
N LYS A 1206 28.41 49.22 -41.79
CA LYS A 1206 28.15 49.48 -43.21
C LYS A 1206 28.15 50.99 -43.53
N ALA A 1207 27.95 51.84 -42.53
CA ALA A 1207 28.09 53.29 -42.64
C ALA A 1207 29.54 53.79 -42.48
N LEU A 1208 30.42 53.00 -41.86
CA LEU A 1208 31.84 53.29 -41.65
C LEU A 1208 32.69 52.55 -42.72
N GLU A 1209 32.67 53.03 -43.97
CA GLU A 1209 33.44 52.59 -45.16
C GLU A 1209 33.69 51.08 -45.42
N ASP A 1210 33.49 50.65 -46.67
CA ASP A 1210 33.68 49.27 -47.20
C ASP A 1210 35.05 48.58 -46.92
N SER A 1211 36.03 49.25 -46.31
CA SER A 1211 37.37 48.73 -46.05
C SER A 1211 37.41 47.76 -44.84
N CYS A 1212 36.71 48.04 -43.73
CA CYS A 1212 36.72 47.16 -42.55
C CYS A 1212 35.94 45.85 -42.75
N TRP A 1213 34.92 45.83 -43.62
CA TRP A 1213 34.17 44.61 -43.92
C TRP A 1213 34.98 43.61 -44.76
N LYS A 1214 35.92 44.09 -45.60
CA LYS A 1214 36.86 43.21 -46.32
C LYS A 1214 37.78 42.47 -45.36
N ASP A 1215 38.17 43.09 -44.25
CA ASP A 1215 38.95 42.45 -43.19
C ASP A 1215 38.14 41.43 -42.37
N LEU A 1216 36.81 41.57 -42.28
CA LEU A 1216 35.94 40.53 -41.69
C LEU A 1216 35.78 39.32 -42.62
N GLY A 1217 35.77 39.52 -43.94
CA GLY A 1217 35.93 38.42 -44.91
C GLY A 1217 37.27 37.69 -44.70
N SER A 1218 38.32 38.44 -44.40
CA SER A 1218 39.62 37.88 -44.00
C SER A 1218 39.61 37.18 -42.63
N LEU A 1219 38.64 37.48 -41.75
CA LEU A 1219 38.40 36.76 -40.49
C LEU A 1219 37.75 35.40 -40.77
N GLN A 1220 36.81 35.32 -41.71
CA GLN A 1220 36.27 34.04 -42.20
C GLN A 1220 37.40 33.20 -42.81
N ASP A 1221 38.15 33.75 -43.76
CA ASP A 1221 39.32 33.09 -44.32
C ASP A 1221 40.35 32.77 -43.23
N GLY A 1222 40.52 33.64 -42.24
CA GLY A 1222 41.39 33.46 -41.08
C GLY A 1222 40.94 32.35 -40.13
N ILE A 1223 39.64 32.15 -39.92
CA ILE A 1223 39.07 31.05 -39.15
C ILE A 1223 39.14 29.76 -39.96
N SER A 1224 38.84 29.78 -41.26
CA SER A 1224 39.00 28.61 -42.13
C SER A 1224 40.45 28.18 -42.23
N ASN A 1225 41.36 29.15 -42.35
CA ASN A 1225 42.80 28.91 -42.35
C ASN A 1225 43.26 28.51 -40.96
N ALA A 1226 42.73 29.08 -39.86
CA ALA A 1226 43.05 28.65 -38.51
C ALA A 1226 42.55 27.24 -38.19
N ILE A 1227 41.40 26.81 -38.71
CA ILE A 1227 40.90 25.43 -38.57
C ILE A 1227 41.77 24.47 -39.39
N LYS A 1228 42.07 24.81 -40.65
CA LYS A 1228 43.02 24.05 -41.48
C LYS A 1228 44.42 24.04 -40.89
N ASP A 1229 44.86 25.16 -40.33
CA ASP A 1229 46.12 25.32 -39.62
C ASP A 1229 46.07 24.52 -38.32
N ILE A 1230 44.98 24.45 -37.55
CA ILE A 1230 44.88 23.57 -36.37
C ILE A 1230 44.95 22.10 -36.79
N GLU A 1231 44.36 21.73 -37.93
CA GLU A 1231 44.47 20.39 -38.53
C GLU A 1231 45.90 20.08 -39.04
N GLU A 1232 46.66 21.11 -39.46
CA GLU A 1232 48.01 20.99 -40.06
C GLU A 1232 49.16 21.32 -39.06
N GLN A 1233 48.88 22.04 -37.96
CA GLN A 1233 49.81 22.64 -36.98
C GLN A 1233 49.93 21.88 -35.65
N GLU A 1234 49.42 20.65 -35.54
CA GLU A 1234 49.94 19.67 -34.56
C GLU A 1234 51.46 19.42 -34.71
N ARG A 1235 52.12 20.06 -35.70
CA ARG A 1235 53.57 20.06 -35.88
C ARG A 1235 54.33 21.35 -35.54
N ASN A 1236 53.73 22.54 -35.32
CA ASN A 1236 54.56 23.74 -35.05
C ASN A 1236 53.87 24.85 -34.23
N LYS A 1237 54.60 25.37 -33.23
CA LYS A 1237 54.11 26.05 -32.02
C LYS A 1237 54.20 27.59 -32.05
N LYS A 1238 53.93 28.28 -33.17
CA LYS A 1238 54.34 29.71 -33.32
C LYS A 1238 53.29 30.75 -33.76
N THR A 1239 51.99 30.45 -33.68
CA THR A 1239 50.94 31.35 -34.21
C THR A 1239 49.80 31.66 -33.23
N GLU A 1240 50.10 31.84 -31.93
CA GLU A 1240 49.08 32.16 -30.89
C GLU A 1240 48.67 33.65 -30.84
N ASP A 1241 49.52 34.60 -31.26
CA ASP A 1241 49.30 36.04 -30.96
C ASP A 1241 48.24 36.77 -31.81
N LYS A 1242 48.11 36.46 -33.11
CA LYS A 1242 47.12 37.16 -33.98
C LYS A 1242 45.69 36.71 -33.73
N PHE A 1243 45.50 35.43 -33.43
CA PHE A 1243 44.19 34.83 -33.16
C PHE A 1243 43.64 35.27 -31.80
N SER A 1244 44.52 35.41 -30.79
CA SER A 1244 44.18 35.96 -29.48
C SER A 1244 43.53 37.34 -29.56
N THR A 1245 44.04 38.22 -30.43
CA THR A 1245 43.54 39.61 -30.56
C THR A 1245 42.12 39.69 -31.12
N GLN A 1246 41.79 38.86 -32.12
CA GLN A 1246 40.44 38.82 -32.71
C GLN A 1246 39.43 38.11 -31.79
N ILE A 1247 39.88 37.11 -31.03
CA ILE A 1247 39.08 36.48 -29.97
C ILE A 1247 38.82 37.44 -28.82
N GLU A 1248 39.80 38.23 -28.38
CA GLU A 1248 39.59 39.24 -27.35
C GLU A 1248 38.63 40.34 -27.80
N LEU A 1249 38.64 40.70 -29.09
CA LEU A 1249 37.64 41.59 -29.65
C LEU A 1249 36.24 40.96 -29.55
N LEU A 1250 36.05 39.74 -30.04
CA LEU A 1250 34.77 39.02 -29.94
C LEU A 1250 34.30 38.83 -28.48
N ARG A 1251 35.21 38.52 -27.56
CA ARG A 1251 34.92 38.44 -26.11
C ARG A 1251 34.51 39.77 -25.52
N SER A 1252 35.20 40.86 -25.90
CA SER A 1252 34.83 42.22 -25.50
C SER A 1252 33.43 42.58 -26.02
N MET A 1253 33.11 42.20 -27.27
CA MET A 1253 31.81 42.40 -27.90
C MET A 1253 30.70 41.65 -27.17
N LEU A 1254 30.93 40.37 -26.81
CA LEU A 1254 29.98 39.56 -26.04
C LEU A 1254 29.80 40.12 -24.63
N LYS A 1255 30.89 40.49 -23.96
CA LYS A 1255 30.85 41.05 -22.61
C LYS A 1255 30.05 42.35 -22.55
N GLN A 1256 30.22 43.26 -23.52
CA GLN A 1256 29.42 44.49 -23.63
C GLN A 1256 27.96 44.27 -24.01
N GLY A 1257 27.61 43.13 -24.63
CA GLY A 1257 26.22 42.79 -24.91
C GLY A 1257 25.52 42.02 -23.80
N ILE A 1258 26.29 41.39 -22.92
CA ILE A 1258 25.82 40.68 -21.74
C ILE A 1258 25.60 41.64 -20.57
N ASP A 1259 26.51 42.61 -20.36
CA ASP A 1259 26.37 43.74 -19.43
C ASP A 1259 25.30 44.74 -19.92
#